data_AF-A0A497II92-F1
#
_entry.id   AF-A0A497II92-F1
#
_cell.length_a   1.000
_cell.length_b   1.000
_cell.length_c   1.000
_cell.angle_alpha   90.00
_cell.angle_beta   90.00
_cell.angle_gamma   90.00
#
_symmetry.space_group_name_H-M   'P 1'
#
loop_
_entity.id
_entity.type
_entity.pdbx_description
1 polymer ?
#
loop_
_entity_poly.entity_id
_entity_poly.type
_entity_poly.pdbx_seq_one_letter_code
_entity_poly.pdbx_strand_id
1 'polypeptide(L)'
;MDTIQIEFVGVKAQALEHNQIVIHHGDNHIVLSPCKAYEKATHAIVCDYDKDDWIAWKWYVDRGIPLYAEGAICEALKHEEIGKYLIPFTKPIKIGGLRLHVLKAPVAPRQPAAGVMLPQFKVCIVPELPPYISQALIKAFGYPPKHIIVGIGSYEKPNHKISFKDFKEQIRRVLQPPEKGILSLTLTNFRKDLVAHKSTVLKELRKIFPDIPIIWAKKGMIFEIGRDGQPFEIIKGKSLSCPLQHSIRKLLHLEEFRSSGIDFDLRRADSRWRELIMDLRILGNTAYPRLLKGEKWGDWTLTDVKKYFAKIIDTLRSRCKFPWIPPFGKYKKIYKEYYGRNPDKAAKSSFWQLYKEAERYMQTKPPATLEEAKEWDKERKSIIKTKSSLKPGWYSDVKPKYRFEIDLLESDLAHLGWDKKTLLVDPKWDGLRLTLGKINGKGFAWVDPEDLKERSPDVTDRLPEIIKEIESYWPDNTICDAELITMDFPEVLHRTVTNGVLRTKEPAKNFIDYVYAAVFDIMYFKGEEVEHEPLKKRMEILKEIPLTAHIIVQRVSKKLEPGGFAYICNNPKEVRQAWNLIINDKAVKFRGKYIRKGAEGVMIKLWEEDTREKQQNPSWCLKDDTYILTDEGFRMIKTIKPGDRVLCADGKFHRVKRVFKKPFDGREIYEIKGGIPKARVTHDHLLLTKHGWLEAENIRDTSILVRPEIKEEITEEFPEEITLEIFGYKKTIKLDYEMMKAIGFILAEGQLTTGKTHKYHNQSVVVRINPEVTEYKWFKE
;
A
#
# COMPACT_ATOMS: atom_id res chain seq x y z
N MET A 1 -10.90 -15.94 -16.51
CA MET A 1 -9.71 -15.82 -17.38
C MET A 1 -8.67 -14.95 -16.69
N ASP A 2 -7.40 -15.32 -16.84
CA ASP A 2 -6.27 -14.64 -16.20
C ASP A 2 -5.52 -13.69 -17.14
N THR A 3 -5.97 -13.59 -18.39
CA THR A 3 -5.41 -12.73 -19.44
C THR A 3 -6.48 -11.93 -20.17
N ILE A 4 -6.08 -10.83 -20.80
CA ILE A 4 -6.83 -10.09 -21.83
C ILE A 4 -6.05 -10.09 -23.14
N GLN A 5 -6.74 -9.91 -24.26
CA GLN A 5 -6.09 -9.62 -25.54
C GLN A 5 -6.46 -8.23 -26.05
N ILE A 6 -5.51 -7.52 -26.66
CA ILE A 6 -5.71 -6.19 -27.25
C ILE A 6 -5.35 -6.27 -28.73
N GLU A 7 -6.35 -6.15 -29.59
CA GLU A 7 -6.21 -6.18 -31.05
C GLU A 7 -6.23 -4.76 -31.64
N PHE A 8 -5.27 -4.45 -32.51
CA PHE A 8 -5.20 -3.20 -33.27
C PHE A 8 -5.82 -3.38 -34.65
N VAL A 9 -7.12 -3.14 -34.77
CA VAL A 9 -7.85 -3.33 -36.03
C VAL A 9 -7.56 -2.19 -37.02
N GLY A 10 -7.24 -1.00 -36.52
CA GLY A 10 -6.76 0.14 -37.30
C GLY A 10 -5.81 1.00 -36.47
N VAL A 11 -4.87 1.68 -37.13
CA VAL A 11 -3.77 2.40 -36.45
C VAL A 11 -3.45 3.77 -37.08
N LYS A 12 -4.20 4.20 -38.09
CA LYS A 12 -3.97 5.49 -38.78
C LYS A 12 -5.04 6.48 -38.37
N ALA A 13 -4.76 7.77 -38.49
CA ALA A 13 -5.73 8.85 -38.23
C ALA A 13 -6.59 9.19 -39.47
N GLN A 14 -6.94 8.21 -40.30
CA GLN A 14 -7.64 8.41 -41.59
C GLN A 14 -8.84 7.48 -41.69
N ALA A 15 -10.00 7.99 -42.12
CA ALA A 15 -11.29 7.31 -42.09
C ALA A 15 -11.32 5.82 -42.53
N LEU A 16 -10.64 5.44 -43.63
CA LEU A 16 -10.65 4.04 -44.11
C LEU A 16 -9.79 3.07 -43.27
N GLU A 17 -8.80 3.58 -42.55
CA GLU A 17 -7.91 2.79 -41.68
C GLU A 17 -7.84 3.40 -40.28
N HIS A 18 -8.95 4.01 -39.86
CA HIS A 18 -9.02 4.80 -38.65
C HIS A 18 -8.66 3.95 -37.44
N ASN A 19 -8.06 4.57 -36.44
CA ASN A 19 -7.72 3.93 -35.18
C ASN A 19 -8.96 3.24 -34.58
N GLN A 20 -8.88 1.91 -34.42
CA GLN A 20 -9.89 1.09 -33.76
C GLN A 20 -9.16 -0.03 -33.01
N ILE A 21 -9.45 -0.16 -31.72
CA ILE A 21 -8.78 -1.10 -30.81
C ILE A 21 -9.85 -2.01 -30.20
N VAL A 22 -9.60 -3.30 -30.10
CA VAL A 22 -10.54 -4.26 -29.50
C VAL A 22 -9.91 -4.92 -28.28
N ILE A 23 -10.65 -4.95 -27.18
CA ILE A 23 -10.28 -5.64 -25.95
C ILE A 23 -11.08 -6.95 -25.88
N HIS A 24 -10.38 -8.09 -25.80
CA HIS A 24 -10.95 -9.41 -25.68
C HIS A 24 -10.80 -9.92 -24.25
N HIS A 25 -11.90 -10.38 -23.64
CA HIS A 25 -11.89 -11.02 -22.32
C HIS A 25 -13.07 -11.98 -22.16
N GLY A 26 -12.78 -13.28 -22.16
CA GLY A 26 -13.83 -14.30 -22.24
C GLY A 26 -14.58 -14.17 -23.57
N ASP A 27 -15.90 -14.22 -23.49
CA ASP A 27 -16.79 -14.03 -24.64
C ASP A 27 -17.03 -12.55 -24.98
N ASN A 28 -16.37 -11.62 -24.26
CA ASN A 28 -16.56 -10.19 -24.48
C ASN A 28 -15.51 -9.61 -25.43
N HIS A 29 -15.98 -8.85 -26.41
CA HIS A 29 -15.17 -8.15 -27.41
C HIS A 29 -15.59 -6.68 -27.42
N ILE A 30 -14.82 -5.85 -26.74
CA ILE A 30 -15.13 -4.45 -26.50
C ILE A 30 -14.38 -3.60 -27.53
N VAL A 31 -15.12 -2.94 -28.42
CA VAL A 31 -14.55 -2.08 -29.45
C VAL A 31 -14.37 -0.66 -28.91
N LEU A 32 -13.17 -0.10 -29.02
CA LEU A 32 -12.88 1.32 -28.79
C LEU A 32 -12.77 2.02 -30.14
N SER A 33 -13.38 3.20 -30.27
CA SER A 33 -13.45 3.97 -31.53
C SER A 33 -14.13 3.16 -32.64
N PRO A 34 -15.46 2.98 -32.61
CA PRO A 34 -16.22 2.17 -33.58
C PRO A 34 -16.29 2.83 -34.97
N CYS A 35 -15.15 2.92 -35.66
CA CYS A 35 -15.02 3.49 -36.99
C CYS A 35 -15.43 2.51 -38.10
N LYS A 36 -15.44 1.20 -37.81
CA LYS A 36 -15.85 0.15 -38.76
C LYS A 36 -16.49 -1.02 -38.04
N ALA A 37 -17.35 -1.73 -38.76
CA ALA A 37 -17.96 -2.97 -38.29
C ALA A 37 -16.92 -3.96 -37.78
N TYR A 38 -17.23 -4.60 -36.65
CA TYR A 38 -16.42 -5.67 -36.08
C TYR A 38 -17.35 -6.81 -35.66
N GLU A 39 -17.40 -7.86 -36.47
CA GLU A 39 -18.41 -8.94 -36.38
C GLU A 39 -18.53 -9.59 -34.99
N LYS A 40 -17.42 -9.69 -34.25
CA LYS A 40 -17.41 -10.32 -32.93
C LYS A 40 -17.78 -9.37 -31.79
N ALA A 41 -18.07 -8.11 -32.07
CA ALA A 41 -18.26 -7.09 -31.03
C ALA A 41 -19.44 -7.45 -30.12
N THR A 42 -19.21 -7.32 -28.83
CA THR A 42 -20.28 -7.45 -27.82
C THR A 42 -20.61 -6.11 -27.18
N HIS A 43 -19.66 -5.17 -27.17
CA HIS A 43 -19.82 -3.81 -26.64
C HIS A 43 -18.99 -2.85 -27.50
N ALA A 44 -19.38 -1.58 -27.56
CA ALA A 44 -18.60 -0.54 -28.22
C ALA A 44 -18.52 0.72 -27.35
N ILE A 45 -17.39 1.42 -27.43
CA ILE A 45 -17.10 2.64 -26.66
C ILE A 45 -16.64 3.73 -27.62
N VAL A 46 -17.39 4.82 -27.66
CA VAL A 46 -17.04 6.05 -28.38
C VAL A 46 -16.04 6.83 -27.51
N CYS A 47 -14.87 7.12 -28.09
CA CYS A 47 -13.74 7.72 -27.40
C CYS A 47 -13.54 9.19 -27.78
N ASP A 48 -14.09 9.63 -28.90
CA ASP A 48 -14.05 11.03 -29.34
C ASP A 48 -15.44 11.48 -29.82
N TYR A 49 -15.72 12.78 -29.74
CA TYR A 49 -16.93 13.36 -30.31
C TYR A 49 -16.83 13.52 -31.84
N ASP A 50 -15.62 13.53 -32.40
CA ASP A 50 -15.42 13.64 -33.85
C ASP A 50 -16.00 12.42 -34.60
N LYS A 51 -16.72 12.70 -35.71
CA LYS A 51 -17.51 11.69 -36.45
C LYS A 51 -16.69 10.51 -36.96
N ASP A 52 -15.40 10.70 -37.20
CA ASP A 52 -14.51 9.65 -37.69
C ASP A 52 -14.22 8.58 -36.63
N ASP A 53 -14.37 8.87 -35.34
CA ASP A 53 -14.24 7.91 -34.23
C ASP A 53 -15.43 6.92 -34.17
N TRP A 54 -16.61 7.32 -34.63
CA TRP A 54 -17.85 6.57 -34.44
C TRP A 54 -18.67 6.36 -35.73
N ILE A 55 -18.10 6.57 -36.92
CA ILE A 55 -18.83 6.54 -38.19
C ILE A 55 -19.62 5.24 -38.43
N ALA A 56 -19.23 4.11 -37.83
CA ALA A 56 -19.92 2.82 -37.96
C ALA A 56 -20.94 2.53 -36.86
N TRP A 57 -21.27 3.50 -35.99
CA TRP A 57 -22.17 3.32 -34.83
C TRP A 57 -23.50 2.61 -35.17
N LYS A 58 -24.11 2.94 -36.31
CA LYS A 58 -25.42 2.38 -36.71
C LYS A 58 -25.37 0.86 -36.85
N TRP A 59 -24.26 0.32 -37.37
CA TRP A 59 -24.04 -1.11 -37.50
C TRP A 59 -24.10 -1.84 -36.15
N TYR A 60 -23.60 -1.20 -35.09
CA TYR A 60 -23.61 -1.72 -33.72
C TYR A 60 -25.01 -1.65 -33.10
N VAL A 61 -25.69 -0.50 -33.23
CA VAL A 61 -27.06 -0.30 -32.71
C VAL A 61 -28.05 -1.26 -33.35
N ASP A 62 -28.00 -1.41 -34.68
CA ASP A 62 -28.91 -2.29 -35.43
C ASP A 62 -28.77 -3.77 -35.04
N ARG A 63 -27.66 -4.13 -34.37
CA ARG A 63 -27.38 -5.47 -33.83
C ARG A 63 -27.60 -5.59 -32.32
N GLY A 64 -28.14 -4.56 -31.69
CA GLY A 64 -28.37 -4.52 -30.24
C GLY A 64 -27.08 -4.46 -29.41
N ILE A 65 -25.95 -4.05 -30.01
CA ILE A 65 -24.67 -3.91 -29.29
C ILE A 65 -24.69 -2.58 -28.52
N PRO A 66 -24.50 -2.59 -27.19
CA PRO A 66 -24.51 -1.37 -26.40
C PRO A 66 -23.32 -0.45 -26.74
N LEU A 67 -23.63 0.83 -26.96
CA LEU A 67 -22.66 1.91 -27.21
C LEU A 67 -22.50 2.76 -25.95
N TYR A 68 -21.29 2.82 -25.40
CA TYR A 68 -20.96 3.63 -24.24
C TYR A 68 -20.15 4.86 -24.64
N ALA A 69 -20.28 5.95 -23.89
CA ALA A 69 -19.42 7.12 -24.02
C ALA A 69 -19.27 7.85 -22.68
N GLU A 70 -18.23 8.67 -22.54
CA GLU A 70 -18.11 9.55 -21.37
C GLU A 70 -19.23 10.61 -21.38
N GLY A 71 -19.68 11.05 -20.21
CA GLY A 71 -20.85 11.95 -20.10
C GLY A 71 -20.74 13.24 -20.92
N ALA A 72 -19.56 13.85 -21.04
CA ALA A 72 -19.37 15.03 -21.87
C ALA A 72 -19.43 14.71 -23.37
N ILE A 73 -19.02 13.51 -23.80
CA ILE A 73 -19.20 13.03 -25.17
C ILE A 73 -20.69 12.81 -25.46
N CYS A 74 -21.42 12.16 -24.53
CA CYS A 74 -22.88 12.03 -24.63
C CYS A 74 -23.56 13.40 -24.78
N GLU A 75 -23.16 14.37 -23.97
CA GLU A 75 -23.69 15.72 -24.00
C GLU A 75 -23.35 16.44 -25.31
N ALA A 76 -22.12 16.30 -25.82
CA ALA A 76 -21.70 16.89 -27.10
C ALA A 76 -22.47 16.29 -28.29
N LEU A 77 -22.80 15.00 -28.23
CA LEU A 77 -23.50 14.27 -29.29
C LEU A 77 -25.02 14.20 -29.10
N LYS A 78 -25.61 14.89 -28.11
CA LYS A 78 -27.04 14.78 -27.78
C LYS A 78 -28.00 15.16 -28.91
N HIS A 79 -27.53 15.97 -29.86
CA HIS A 79 -28.29 16.42 -31.02
C HIS A 79 -28.02 15.58 -32.29
N GLU A 80 -26.99 14.74 -32.27
CA GLU A 80 -26.70 13.78 -33.34
C GLU A 80 -27.59 12.53 -33.21
N GLU A 81 -27.82 11.82 -34.31
CA GLU A 81 -28.65 10.59 -34.31
C GLU A 81 -28.10 9.54 -33.32
N ILE A 82 -26.76 9.42 -33.25
CA ILE A 82 -26.07 8.51 -32.32
C ILE A 82 -26.37 8.83 -30.86
N GLY A 83 -26.59 10.11 -30.50
CA GLY A 83 -26.75 10.56 -29.11
C GLY A 83 -27.89 9.86 -28.37
N LYS A 84 -28.94 9.47 -29.10
CA LYS A 84 -30.10 8.73 -28.56
C LYS A 84 -29.76 7.32 -28.08
N TYR A 85 -28.65 6.77 -28.55
CA TYR A 85 -28.22 5.39 -28.30
C TYR A 85 -27.00 5.31 -27.37
N LEU A 86 -26.40 6.44 -27.01
CA LEU A 86 -25.23 6.47 -26.14
C LEU A 86 -25.60 6.24 -24.68
N ILE A 87 -24.91 5.30 -24.06
CA ILE A 87 -25.01 4.97 -22.64
C ILE A 87 -23.90 5.72 -21.88
N PRO A 88 -24.23 6.64 -20.96
CA PRO A 88 -23.23 7.45 -20.28
C PRO A 88 -22.42 6.67 -19.24
N PHE A 89 -21.11 6.87 -19.24
CA PHE A 89 -20.17 6.36 -18.25
C PHE A 89 -20.21 7.20 -16.96
N THR A 90 -21.08 6.85 -16.02
CA THR A 90 -21.22 7.58 -14.73
C THR A 90 -20.47 6.93 -13.57
N LYS A 91 -20.15 5.64 -13.69
CA LYS A 91 -19.38 4.81 -12.73
C LYS A 91 -18.49 3.84 -13.51
N PRO A 92 -17.48 3.19 -12.88
CA PRO A 92 -16.76 2.10 -13.53
C PRO A 92 -17.75 1.04 -14.01
N ILE A 93 -17.74 0.72 -15.31
CA ILE A 93 -18.64 -0.31 -15.85
C ILE A 93 -18.01 -1.69 -15.62
N LYS A 94 -18.89 -2.68 -15.44
CA LYS A 94 -18.50 -4.07 -15.33
C LYS A 94 -19.08 -4.82 -16.52
N ILE A 95 -18.21 -5.22 -17.45
CA ILE A 95 -18.57 -6.06 -18.60
C ILE A 95 -18.07 -7.47 -18.30
N GLY A 96 -19.00 -8.36 -17.93
CA GLY A 96 -18.66 -9.70 -17.41
C GLY A 96 -17.74 -9.62 -16.19
N GLY A 97 -16.54 -10.21 -16.29
CA GLY A 97 -15.50 -10.16 -15.25
C GLY A 97 -14.56 -8.95 -15.33
N LEU A 98 -14.73 -8.08 -16.34
CA LEU A 98 -13.83 -6.96 -16.62
C LEU A 98 -14.38 -5.65 -16.05
N ARG A 99 -13.56 -4.93 -15.28
CA ARG A 99 -13.85 -3.58 -14.79
C ARG A 99 -13.18 -2.55 -15.68
N LEU A 100 -13.95 -1.63 -16.25
CA LEU A 100 -13.43 -0.53 -17.07
C LEU A 100 -13.68 0.80 -16.38
N HIS A 101 -12.63 1.62 -16.29
CA HIS A 101 -12.69 2.99 -15.79
C HIS A 101 -12.48 3.94 -16.96
N VAL A 102 -13.28 5.00 -17.07
CA VAL A 102 -13.04 6.04 -18.08
C VAL A 102 -11.92 6.98 -17.63
N LEU A 103 -11.03 7.28 -18.57
CA LEU A 103 -10.02 8.31 -18.45
C LEU A 103 -10.47 9.53 -19.26
N LYS A 104 -10.76 10.64 -18.59
CA LYS A 104 -11.10 11.89 -19.29
C LYS A 104 -9.84 12.47 -19.94
N ALA A 105 -9.91 12.74 -21.24
CA ALA A 105 -8.80 13.22 -22.04
C ALA A 105 -9.22 14.41 -22.95
N PRO A 106 -9.92 15.44 -22.44
CA PRO A 106 -10.46 16.50 -23.28
C PRO A 106 -9.36 17.27 -24.02
N VAL A 107 -9.59 17.53 -25.31
CA VAL A 107 -8.67 18.26 -26.21
C VAL A 107 -8.67 19.75 -25.91
N ALA A 108 -9.85 20.32 -25.67
CA ALA A 108 -10.08 21.72 -25.36
C ALA A 108 -11.40 21.87 -24.55
N PRO A 109 -11.68 23.03 -23.94
CA PRO A 109 -13.01 23.33 -23.42
C PRO A 109 -14.06 23.08 -24.51
N ARG A 110 -15.02 22.17 -24.26
CA ARG A 110 -16.07 21.72 -25.20
C ARG A 110 -15.65 20.74 -26.30
N GLN A 111 -14.43 20.20 -26.28
CA GLN A 111 -14.01 19.08 -27.15
C GLN A 111 -13.68 17.85 -26.28
N PRO A 112 -14.71 17.06 -25.90
CA PRO A 112 -14.53 15.93 -25.01
C PRO A 112 -13.94 14.73 -25.75
N ALA A 113 -12.92 14.13 -25.15
CA ALA A 113 -12.35 12.85 -25.58
C ALA A 113 -12.05 11.99 -24.34
N ALA A 114 -11.98 10.69 -24.54
CA ALA A 114 -11.90 9.69 -23.48
C ALA A 114 -11.00 8.50 -23.86
N GLY A 115 -10.43 7.90 -22.83
CA GLY A 115 -9.78 6.59 -22.88
C GLY A 115 -10.38 5.64 -21.85
N VAL A 116 -9.80 4.45 -21.75
CA VAL A 116 -10.18 3.43 -20.78
C VAL A 116 -8.99 2.94 -19.97
N MET A 117 -9.23 2.62 -18.71
CA MET A 117 -8.30 1.95 -17.81
C MET A 117 -8.88 0.61 -17.37
N LEU A 118 -8.05 -0.42 -17.48
CA LEU A 118 -8.29 -1.79 -17.05
C LEU A 118 -7.42 -2.07 -15.81
N PRO A 119 -7.89 -1.73 -14.59
CA PRO A 119 -7.06 -1.83 -13.38
C PRO A 119 -6.58 -3.26 -13.11
N GLN A 120 -7.41 -4.26 -13.41
CA GLN A 120 -7.10 -5.69 -13.21
C GLN A 120 -5.89 -6.17 -14.02
N PHE A 121 -5.59 -5.51 -15.14
CA PHE A 121 -4.52 -5.89 -16.07
C PHE A 121 -3.46 -4.80 -16.20
N LYS A 122 -3.58 -3.73 -15.41
CA LYS A 122 -2.66 -2.58 -15.42
C LYS A 122 -2.50 -1.98 -16.83
N VAL A 123 -3.60 -1.78 -17.56
CA VAL A 123 -3.57 -1.19 -18.92
C VAL A 123 -4.33 0.13 -18.96
N CYS A 124 -3.74 1.14 -19.60
CA CYS A 124 -4.42 2.37 -20.00
C CYS A 124 -4.39 2.50 -21.53
N ILE A 125 -5.56 2.75 -22.13
CA ILE A 125 -5.72 2.97 -23.56
C ILE A 125 -6.34 4.34 -23.75
N VAL A 126 -5.61 5.24 -24.40
CA VAL A 126 -6.09 6.57 -24.77
C VAL A 126 -5.92 6.69 -26.29
N PRO A 127 -6.95 6.31 -27.08
CA PRO A 127 -6.92 6.31 -28.55
C PRO A 127 -6.45 7.63 -29.17
N GLU A 128 -6.70 8.73 -28.47
CA GLU A 128 -6.47 10.10 -28.90
C GLU A 128 -5.93 10.91 -27.71
N LEU A 129 -4.62 11.18 -27.68
CA LEU A 129 -4.03 11.93 -26.58
C LEU A 129 -4.14 13.45 -26.85
N PRO A 130 -4.72 14.23 -25.90
CA PRO A 130 -4.95 15.65 -26.10
C PRO A 130 -3.62 16.43 -26.14
N PRO A 131 -3.62 17.66 -26.70
CA PRO A 131 -2.39 18.46 -26.90
C PRO A 131 -1.62 18.75 -25.61
N TYR A 132 -2.31 18.71 -24.48
CA TYR A 132 -1.76 18.84 -23.15
C TYR A 132 -2.10 17.62 -22.27
N ILE A 133 -1.08 17.00 -21.67
CA ILE A 133 -1.25 15.87 -20.76
C ILE A 133 -1.65 16.42 -19.38
N SER A 134 -2.94 16.31 -19.06
CA SER A 134 -3.46 16.77 -17.77
C SER A 134 -2.87 16.00 -16.58
N GLN A 135 -2.78 16.65 -15.42
CA GLN A 135 -2.34 16.00 -14.16
C GLN A 135 -3.14 14.73 -13.82
N ALA A 136 -4.39 14.61 -14.27
CA ALA A 136 -5.20 13.40 -14.10
C ALA A 136 -4.68 12.23 -14.96
N LEU A 137 -4.34 12.46 -16.23
CA LEU A 137 -3.74 11.46 -17.11
C LEU A 137 -2.34 11.08 -16.63
N ILE A 138 -1.58 12.05 -16.13
CA ILE A 138 -0.28 11.84 -15.50
C ILE A 138 -0.39 10.89 -14.31
N LYS A 139 -1.30 11.17 -13.37
CA LYS A 139 -1.56 10.30 -12.21
C LYS A 139 -2.00 8.91 -12.64
N ALA A 140 -2.83 8.82 -13.68
CA ALA A 140 -3.26 7.53 -14.23
C ALA A 140 -2.08 6.71 -14.79
N PHE A 141 -1.09 7.37 -15.41
CA PHE A 141 0.13 6.74 -15.92
C PHE A 141 1.16 6.43 -14.82
N GLY A 142 1.19 7.18 -13.73
CA GLY A 142 2.26 7.14 -12.73
C GLY A 142 2.22 5.96 -11.74
N TYR A 143 1.08 5.59 -11.15
CA TYR A 143 1.02 4.51 -10.15
C TYR A 143 -0.34 3.80 -10.07
N PRO A 144 -0.39 2.48 -9.79
CA PRO A 144 0.70 1.49 -9.90
C PRO A 144 1.21 1.38 -11.36
N PRO A 145 2.33 0.66 -11.64
CA PRO A 145 2.87 0.57 -12.99
C PRO A 145 1.90 -0.02 -14.03
N LYS A 146 1.81 0.56 -15.24
CA LYS A 146 0.84 0.19 -16.28
C LYS A 146 1.44 0.13 -17.69
N HIS A 147 0.84 -0.67 -18.56
CA HIS A 147 1.02 -0.61 -20.01
C HIS A 147 0.19 0.54 -20.58
N ILE A 148 0.82 1.42 -21.35
CA ILE A 148 0.19 2.62 -21.89
C ILE A 148 0.09 2.48 -23.41
N ILE A 149 -1.12 2.64 -23.94
CA ILE A 149 -1.40 2.69 -25.37
C ILE A 149 -1.97 4.07 -25.68
N VAL A 150 -1.26 4.88 -26.48
CA VAL A 150 -1.62 6.28 -26.74
C VAL A 150 -1.61 6.62 -28.23
N GLY A 151 -2.61 7.37 -28.67
CA GLY A 151 -2.61 7.99 -29.99
C GLY A 151 -1.80 9.29 -30.01
N ILE A 152 -0.76 9.35 -30.84
CA ILE A 152 0.04 10.57 -31.06
C ILE A 152 -0.22 11.08 -32.47
N GLY A 153 -0.46 12.39 -32.59
CA GLY A 153 -0.84 13.03 -33.85
C GLY A 153 0.32 13.18 -34.84
N SER A 154 0.84 14.40 -34.94
CA SER A 154 1.88 14.83 -35.89
C SER A 154 3.29 14.71 -35.27
N TYR A 155 4.33 14.91 -36.08
CA TYR A 155 5.71 14.93 -35.58
C TYR A 155 6.04 16.24 -34.83
N GLU A 156 5.72 17.42 -35.39
CA GLU A 156 6.17 18.71 -34.84
C GLU A 156 5.08 19.62 -34.27
N LYS A 157 4.01 19.89 -35.04
CA LYS A 157 3.01 20.90 -34.68
C LYS A 157 1.75 20.23 -34.14
N PRO A 158 1.35 20.48 -32.88
CA PRO A 158 0.14 19.89 -32.34
C PRO A 158 -1.08 20.42 -33.10
N ASN A 159 -2.15 19.62 -33.13
CA ASN A 159 -3.48 20.06 -33.54
C ASN A 159 -4.44 19.63 -32.41
N HIS A 160 -5.62 19.07 -32.70
CA HIS A 160 -6.48 18.40 -31.74
C HIS A 160 -5.80 17.19 -31.03
N LYS A 161 -4.66 16.71 -31.56
CA LYS A 161 -3.77 15.70 -30.95
C LYS A 161 -2.43 16.30 -30.57
N ILE A 162 -1.82 15.76 -29.51
CA ILE A 162 -0.43 16.07 -29.15
C ILE A 162 0.54 15.71 -30.29
N SER A 163 1.53 16.58 -30.53
CA SER A 163 2.64 16.26 -31.42
C SER A 163 3.67 15.37 -30.71
N PHE A 164 4.52 14.69 -31.46
CA PHE A 164 5.62 13.95 -30.86
C PHE A 164 6.58 14.85 -30.07
N LYS A 165 6.92 16.04 -30.59
CA LYS A 165 7.80 16.99 -29.89
C LYS A 165 7.21 17.43 -28.55
N ASP A 166 5.92 17.75 -28.51
CA ASP A 166 5.24 18.15 -27.28
C ASP A 166 5.07 16.98 -26.32
N PHE A 167 4.71 15.80 -26.82
CA PHE A 167 4.66 14.59 -26.02
C PHE A 167 6.00 14.31 -25.35
N LYS A 168 7.09 14.41 -26.11
CA LYS A 168 8.46 14.23 -25.62
C LYS A 168 8.79 15.19 -24.47
N GLU A 169 8.43 16.46 -24.63
CA GLU A 169 8.74 17.50 -23.64
C GLU A 169 7.87 17.36 -22.40
N GLN A 170 6.56 17.18 -22.58
CA GLN A 170 5.61 17.04 -21.48
C GLN A 170 5.88 15.77 -20.68
N ILE A 171 6.10 14.62 -21.34
CA ILE A 171 6.33 13.37 -20.63
C ILE A 171 7.65 13.38 -19.83
N ARG A 172 8.68 14.09 -20.30
CA ARG A 172 9.94 14.32 -19.57
C ARG A 172 9.76 15.16 -18.31
N ARG A 173 8.97 16.23 -18.37
CA ARG A 173 8.70 17.11 -17.21
C ARG A 173 7.90 16.39 -16.13
N VAL A 174 7.10 15.43 -16.56
CA VAL A 174 6.06 14.81 -15.76
C VAL A 174 6.55 13.54 -15.06
N LEU A 175 7.49 12.80 -15.65
CA LEU A 175 7.90 11.48 -15.18
C LEU A 175 9.30 11.44 -14.53
N GLN A 176 9.81 12.51 -13.91
CA GLN A 176 11.11 12.41 -13.20
C GLN A 176 11.00 11.56 -11.92
N PRO A 177 11.88 10.54 -11.67
CA PRO A 177 12.81 9.88 -12.59
C PRO A 177 12.12 8.84 -13.52
N PRO A 178 12.65 8.65 -14.75
CA PRO A 178 11.91 8.54 -16.04
C PRO A 178 11.00 7.32 -16.23
N GLU A 179 10.96 6.41 -15.27
CA GLU A 179 10.43 5.05 -15.45
C GLU A 179 9.43 4.66 -14.36
N LYS A 180 9.19 5.52 -13.35
CA LYS A 180 8.22 5.24 -12.29
C LYS A 180 6.83 5.11 -12.90
N GLY A 181 6.36 3.87 -13.05
CA GLY A 181 4.97 3.58 -13.37
C GLY A 181 4.66 3.09 -14.78
N ILE A 182 5.64 2.96 -15.69
CA ILE A 182 5.35 2.52 -17.07
C ILE A 182 5.95 1.14 -17.33
N LEU A 183 5.09 0.16 -17.60
CA LEU A 183 5.48 -1.19 -17.99
C LEU A 183 5.78 -1.31 -19.49
N SER A 184 5.08 -0.54 -20.33
CA SER A 184 5.38 -0.37 -21.76
C SER A 184 4.66 0.85 -22.35
N LEU A 185 5.16 1.35 -23.48
CA LEU A 185 4.56 2.44 -24.25
C LEU A 185 4.27 1.98 -25.68
N THR A 186 3.01 1.95 -26.07
CA THR A 186 2.57 1.67 -27.44
C THR A 186 1.99 2.91 -28.08
N LEU A 187 2.51 3.27 -29.26
CA LEU A 187 1.98 4.37 -30.06
C LEU A 187 0.98 3.84 -31.10
N THR A 188 -0.11 4.56 -31.33
CA THR A 188 -1.13 4.30 -32.35
C THR A 188 -1.67 5.60 -32.97
N ASN A 189 -2.72 5.51 -33.80
CA ASN A 189 -3.45 6.65 -34.39
C ASN A 189 -2.56 7.60 -35.21
N PHE A 190 -1.69 7.04 -36.06
CA PHE A 190 -0.62 7.77 -36.73
C PHE A 190 -1.10 8.65 -37.89
N ARG A 191 -0.57 9.88 -37.97
CA ARG A 191 -0.63 10.73 -39.17
C ARG A 191 0.53 10.43 -40.13
N LYS A 192 0.38 10.81 -41.41
CA LYS A 192 1.37 10.54 -42.48
C LYS A 192 2.77 11.08 -42.13
N ASP A 193 2.83 12.30 -41.59
CA ASP A 193 4.08 12.95 -41.20
C ASP A 193 4.77 12.24 -40.03
N LEU A 194 4.02 11.77 -39.04
CA LEU A 194 4.57 11.02 -37.91
C LEU A 194 5.12 9.65 -38.37
N VAL A 195 4.44 8.98 -39.31
CA VAL A 195 4.94 7.73 -39.93
C VAL A 195 6.26 7.96 -40.67
N ALA A 196 6.40 9.07 -41.40
CA ALA A 196 7.64 9.44 -42.08
C ALA A 196 8.82 9.62 -41.11
N HIS A 197 8.55 10.01 -39.86
CA HIS A 197 9.55 10.22 -38.81
C HIS A 197 9.71 9.04 -37.84
N LYS A 198 9.12 7.88 -38.15
CA LYS A 198 9.10 6.70 -37.25
C LYS A 198 10.46 6.36 -36.63
N SER A 199 11.52 6.28 -37.44
CA SER A 199 12.86 5.91 -36.96
C SER A 199 13.38 6.92 -35.93
N THR A 200 13.15 8.22 -36.17
CA THR A 200 13.54 9.31 -35.27
C THR A 200 12.74 9.28 -33.98
N VAL A 201 11.42 9.09 -34.07
CA VAL A 201 10.51 8.96 -32.92
C VAL A 201 10.96 7.82 -32.00
N LEU A 202 11.19 6.63 -32.55
CA LEU A 202 11.62 5.47 -31.78
C LEU A 202 13.01 5.67 -31.15
N LYS A 203 13.95 6.30 -31.87
CA LYS A 203 15.29 6.60 -31.34
C LYS A 203 15.22 7.57 -30.16
N GLU A 204 14.41 8.63 -30.28
CA GLU A 204 14.25 9.64 -29.23
C GLU A 204 13.54 9.10 -28.00
N LEU A 205 12.49 8.28 -28.16
CA LEU A 205 11.80 7.66 -27.02
C LEU A 205 12.70 6.67 -26.28
N ARG A 206 13.53 5.88 -26.97
CA ARG A 206 14.50 4.97 -26.31
C ARG A 206 15.56 5.68 -25.50
N LYS A 207 15.89 6.93 -25.85
CA LYS A 207 16.78 7.75 -25.01
C LYS A 207 16.10 8.21 -23.71
N ILE A 208 14.77 8.33 -23.72
CA ILE A 208 13.99 8.77 -22.56
C ILE A 208 13.65 7.60 -21.67
N PHE A 209 13.28 6.47 -22.28
CA PHE A 209 12.92 5.24 -21.60
C PHE A 209 13.81 4.10 -22.12
N PRO A 210 15.04 3.97 -21.60
CA PRO A 210 15.97 2.92 -22.04
C PRO A 210 15.49 1.52 -21.68
N ASP A 211 14.81 1.36 -20.54
CA ASP A 211 14.50 0.05 -19.96
C ASP A 211 13.05 -0.42 -20.16
N ILE A 212 12.20 0.37 -20.85
CA ILE A 212 10.81 -0.02 -21.14
C ILE A 212 10.58 -0.39 -22.61
N PRO A 213 9.71 -1.37 -22.92
CA PRO A 213 9.30 -1.66 -24.29
C PRO A 213 8.56 -0.48 -24.93
N ILE A 214 9.10 0.02 -26.05
CA ILE A 214 8.46 1.02 -26.91
C ILE A 214 7.98 0.34 -28.19
N ILE A 215 6.67 0.38 -28.44
CA ILE A 215 6.00 -0.37 -29.50
C ILE A 215 5.32 0.59 -30.47
N TRP A 216 5.52 0.32 -31.76
CA TRP A 216 4.81 0.99 -32.85
C TRP A 216 3.69 0.06 -33.33
N ALA A 217 2.43 0.40 -33.04
CA ALA A 217 1.29 -0.45 -33.38
C ALA A 217 1.19 -0.71 -34.88
N LYS A 218 0.64 -1.88 -35.23
CA LYS A 218 0.32 -2.23 -36.62
C LYS A 218 -1.06 -2.83 -36.69
N LYS A 219 -1.71 -2.63 -37.85
CA LYS A 219 -2.95 -3.32 -38.18
C LYS A 219 -2.78 -4.84 -38.02
N GLY A 220 -3.71 -5.47 -37.31
CA GLY A 220 -3.71 -6.90 -37.00
C GLY A 220 -2.74 -7.33 -35.89
N MET A 221 -2.08 -6.38 -35.21
CA MET A 221 -1.27 -6.70 -34.03
C MET A 221 -2.17 -7.07 -32.87
N ILE A 222 -1.84 -8.14 -32.14
CA ILE A 222 -2.55 -8.58 -30.94
C ILE A 222 -1.55 -8.67 -29.78
N PHE A 223 -1.90 -8.10 -28.62
CA PHE A 223 -1.17 -8.30 -27.36
C PHE A 223 -1.96 -9.18 -26.43
N GLU A 224 -1.33 -10.16 -25.80
CA GLU A 224 -1.88 -10.86 -24.63
C GLU A 224 -1.25 -10.36 -23.33
N ILE A 225 -2.05 -10.01 -22.33
CA ILE A 225 -1.60 -9.40 -21.06
C ILE A 225 -2.23 -10.12 -19.87
N GLY A 226 -1.40 -10.58 -18.93
CA GLY A 226 -1.83 -11.21 -17.67
C GLY A 226 -2.08 -10.22 -16.52
N ARG A 227 -2.71 -10.69 -15.43
CA ARG A 227 -3.02 -9.87 -14.24
C ARG A 227 -1.80 -9.33 -13.48
N ASP A 228 -0.65 -9.99 -13.61
CA ASP A 228 0.60 -9.59 -12.96
C ASP A 228 1.33 -8.46 -13.71
N GLY A 229 1.01 -8.24 -14.99
CA GLY A 229 1.67 -7.29 -15.87
C GLY A 229 2.99 -7.79 -16.49
N GLN A 230 3.25 -9.11 -16.47
CA GLN A 230 4.41 -9.76 -17.11
C GLN A 230 4.05 -10.28 -18.54
N PRO A 231 5.02 -10.61 -19.42
CA PRO A 231 5.00 -10.19 -20.81
C PRO A 231 4.07 -10.98 -21.74
N PHE A 232 3.28 -10.21 -22.50
CA PHE A 232 3.15 -10.15 -23.96
C PHE A 232 3.54 -11.39 -24.79
N GLU A 233 2.53 -12.10 -25.29
CA GLU A 233 2.66 -12.89 -26.52
C GLU A 233 2.01 -12.14 -27.69
N ILE A 234 2.74 -11.97 -28.81
CA ILE A 234 2.23 -11.36 -30.04
C ILE A 234 1.70 -12.48 -30.95
N ILE A 235 0.38 -12.63 -31.03
CA ILE A 235 -0.24 -13.71 -31.79
C ILE A 235 -0.50 -13.25 -33.24
N LYS A 236 0.47 -13.58 -34.12
CA LYS A 236 0.49 -13.60 -35.61
C LYS A 236 0.35 -12.31 -36.44
N GLY A 237 1.34 -12.17 -37.34
CA GLY A 237 1.33 -11.30 -38.52
C GLY A 237 2.74 -10.90 -38.99
N LYS A 238 3.55 -11.87 -39.44
CA LYS A 238 4.93 -11.73 -40.00
C LYS A 238 5.89 -10.78 -39.24
N SER A 239 6.80 -11.42 -38.48
CA SER A 239 8.17 -10.96 -38.19
C SER A 239 8.44 -9.47 -38.40
N LEU A 240 8.21 -8.67 -37.38
CA LEU A 240 9.18 -7.64 -37.05
C LEU A 240 9.71 -8.02 -35.68
N SER A 241 10.88 -8.65 -35.72
CA SER A 241 11.74 -8.86 -34.56
C SER A 241 11.65 -7.65 -33.65
N CYS A 242 11.25 -7.90 -32.41
CA CYS A 242 11.40 -6.94 -31.33
C CYS A 242 12.83 -6.38 -31.38
N PRO A 243 13.05 -5.08 -31.22
CA PRO A 243 14.39 -4.51 -31.11
C PRO A 243 15.22 -5.17 -30.00
N LEU A 244 14.58 -5.67 -28.93
CA LEU A 244 15.25 -6.51 -27.92
C LEU A 244 15.64 -7.90 -28.45
N GLN A 245 14.86 -8.51 -29.34
CA GLN A 245 15.24 -9.78 -29.97
C GLN A 245 16.33 -9.60 -31.04
N HIS A 246 16.39 -8.44 -31.71
CA HIS A 246 17.43 -8.16 -32.71
C HIS A 246 18.76 -7.74 -32.06
N SER A 247 18.73 -7.07 -30.89
CA SER A 247 19.95 -6.82 -30.11
C SER A 247 20.50 -8.10 -29.47
N ILE A 248 19.63 -9.01 -28.99
CA ILE A 248 20.07 -10.33 -28.50
C ILE A 248 20.55 -11.23 -29.65
N ARG A 249 19.95 -11.15 -30.86
CA ARG A 249 20.39 -11.94 -32.03
C ARG A 249 21.66 -11.39 -32.72
N LYS A 250 21.99 -10.11 -32.54
CA LYS A 250 23.27 -9.53 -33.03
C LYS A 250 24.43 -9.67 -32.04
N LEU A 251 24.17 -10.01 -30.78
CA LEU A 251 25.20 -10.29 -29.77
C LEU A 251 25.74 -11.74 -29.79
N LEU A 252 25.44 -12.49 -30.86
CA LEU A 252 25.94 -13.85 -31.05
C LEU A 252 26.84 -13.88 -32.29
N HIS A 253 27.96 -13.17 -32.20
CA HIS A 253 29.14 -13.55 -32.95
C HIS A 253 29.87 -14.68 -32.19
N LEU A 254 30.23 -15.71 -32.95
CA LEU A 254 30.69 -17.03 -32.51
C LEU A 254 31.93 -17.00 -31.58
N GLU A 255 32.78 -16.00 -31.74
CA GLU A 255 33.99 -15.80 -30.93
C GLU A 255 33.74 -14.96 -29.66
N GLU A 256 32.76 -14.06 -29.68
CA GLU A 256 32.36 -13.26 -28.50
C GLU A 256 31.59 -14.13 -27.47
N PHE A 257 30.68 -15.01 -27.92
CA PHE A 257 29.94 -15.89 -26.98
C PHE A 257 30.85 -16.88 -26.23
N ARG A 258 32.00 -17.25 -26.82
CA ARG A 258 32.99 -18.15 -26.21
C ARG A 258 33.99 -17.40 -25.33
N SER A 259 34.58 -16.29 -25.79
CA SER A 259 35.67 -15.62 -25.06
C SER A 259 35.23 -14.55 -24.04
N SER A 260 34.14 -13.82 -24.33
CA SER A 260 33.57 -12.73 -23.51
C SER A 260 32.19 -13.04 -22.91
N GLY A 261 31.55 -14.15 -23.29
CA GLY A 261 30.28 -14.66 -22.73
C GLY A 261 30.47 -15.73 -21.65
N ILE A 262 30.13 -16.99 -21.96
CA ILE A 262 30.03 -18.07 -20.95
C ILE A 262 31.37 -18.32 -20.23
N ASP A 263 32.50 -18.41 -20.94
CA ASP A 263 33.78 -18.66 -20.26
C ASP A 263 34.25 -17.46 -19.42
N PHE A 264 33.82 -16.23 -19.74
CA PHE A 264 34.05 -15.07 -18.88
C PHE A 264 33.20 -15.15 -17.60
N ASP A 265 31.91 -15.46 -17.73
CA ASP A 265 31.01 -15.59 -16.60
C ASP A 265 31.41 -16.77 -15.69
N LEU A 266 31.90 -17.87 -16.26
CA LEU A 266 32.47 -19.01 -15.51
C LEU A 266 33.69 -18.61 -14.67
N ARG A 267 34.57 -17.73 -15.19
CA ARG A 267 35.73 -17.22 -14.44
C ARG A 267 35.30 -16.32 -13.27
N ARG A 268 34.19 -15.58 -13.41
CA ARG A 268 33.68 -14.61 -12.42
C ARG A 268 32.34 -15.03 -11.78
N ALA A 269 32.19 -16.32 -11.50
CA ALA A 269 30.92 -16.90 -11.09
C ALA A 269 30.30 -16.25 -9.83
N ASP A 270 31.11 -15.81 -8.87
CA ASP A 270 30.69 -15.11 -7.65
C ASP A 270 29.94 -13.79 -7.92
N SER A 271 30.34 -13.06 -8.96
CA SER A 271 29.72 -11.79 -9.37
C SER A 271 28.76 -11.92 -10.57
N ARG A 272 28.88 -13.00 -11.35
CA ARG A 272 28.15 -13.25 -12.61
C ARG A 272 27.26 -14.49 -12.58
N TRP A 273 26.88 -14.95 -11.39
CA TRP A 273 26.03 -16.14 -11.22
C TRP A 273 24.65 -16.00 -11.87
N ARG A 274 24.12 -14.78 -12.03
CA ARG A 274 22.81 -14.55 -12.67
C ARG A 274 22.87 -14.81 -14.17
N GLU A 275 23.96 -14.39 -14.79
CA GLU A 275 24.29 -14.62 -16.19
C GLU A 275 24.47 -16.12 -16.44
N LEU A 276 25.23 -16.81 -15.58
CA LEU A 276 25.37 -18.28 -15.65
C LEU A 276 24.03 -19.03 -15.54
N ILE A 277 23.11 -18.58 -14.67
CA ILE A 277 21.76 -19.15 -14.58
C ILE A 277 20.95 -18.87 -15.86
N MET A 278 21.11 -17.70 -16.46
CA MET A 278 20.48 -17.36 -17.73
C MET A 278 21.00 -18.25 -18.85
N ASP A 279 22.31 -18.45 -18.93
CA ASP A 279 22.95 -19.32 -19.92
C ASP A 279 22.45 -20.76 -19.81
N LEU A 280 22.34 -21.30 -18.59
CA LEU A 280 21.72 -22.62 -18.38
C LEU A 280 20.30 -22.69 -18.96
N ARG A 281 19.49 -21.65 -18.77
CA ARG A 281 18.12 -21.60 -19.30
C ARG A 281 18.11 -21.50 -20.82
N ILE A 282 19.01 -20.73 -21.42
CA ILE A 282 19.13 -20.63 -22.88
C ILE A 282 19.54 -21.98 -23.47
N LEU A 283 20.55 -22.63 -22.89
CA LEU A 283 21.00 -23.95 -23.32
C LEU A 283 19.89 -25.01 -23.19
N GLY A 284 19.22 -25.07 -22.04
CA GLY A 284 18.19 -26.09 -21.76
C GLY A 284 16.84 -25.87 -22.43
N ASN A 285 16.40 -24.62 -22.60
CA ASN A 285 15.06 -24.32 -23.12
C ASN A 285 15.06 -23.90 -24.59
N THR A 286 16.20 -23.47 -25.13
CA THR A 286 16.30 -23.00 -26.52
C THR A 286 17.25 -23.85 -27.35
N ALA A 287 18.53 -23.97 -26.97
CA ALA A 287 19.51 -24.66 -27.80
C ALA A 287 19.20 -26.15 -27.93
N TYR A 288 18.99 -26.83 -26.81
CA TYR A 288 18.78 -28.27 -26.76
C TYR A 288 17.54 -28.75 -27.54
N PRO A 289 16.32 -28.17 -27.37
CA PRO A 289 15.16 -28.57 -28.18
C PRO A 289 15.33 -28.35 -29.68
N ARG A 290 16.06 -27.31 -30.09
CA ARG A 290 16.28 -26.99 -31.51
C ARG A 290 17.24 -27.98 -32.15
N LEU A 291 18.36 -28.24 -31.49
CA LEU A 291 19.33 -29.22 -31.99
C LEU A 291 18.75 -30.65 -31.98
N LEU A 292 17.89 -31.00 -31.02
CA LEU A 292 17.16 -32.27 -31.04
C LEU A 292 16.22 -32.42 -32.26
N LYS A 293 15.67 -31.31 -32.77
CA LYS A 293 14.85 -31.28 -33.99
C LYS A 293 15.67 -31.22 -35.28
N GLY A 294 17.01 -31.25 -35.18
CA GLY A 294 17.91 -31.11 -36.33
C GLY A 294 18.06 -29.66 -36.83
N GLU A 295 17.56 -28.66 -36.10
CA GLU A 295 17.76 -27.26 -36.46
C GLU A 295 19.16 -26.78 -36.05
N LYS A 296 19.74 -25.84 -36.81
CA LYS A 296 21.00 -25.18 -36.43
C LYS A 296 20.81 -24.19 -35.29
N TRP A 297 21.79 -24.11 -34.39
CA TRP A 297 21.89 -23.09 -33.34
C TRP A 297 23.32 -22.51 -33.32
N GLY A 298 23.63 -21.69 -34.33
CA GLY A 298 25.03 -21.38 -34.68
C GLY A 298 25.78 -22.66 -35.07
N ASP A 299 27.05 -22.76 -34.69
CA ASP A 299 27.90 -23.94 -34.94
C ASP A 299 27.96 -24.90 -33.74
N TRP A 300 27.05 -24.74 -32.77
CA TRP A 300 27.02 -25.58 -31.58
C TRP A 300 26.40 -26.93 -31.87
N THR A 301 27.04 -27.99 -31.37
CA THR A 301 26.50 -29.35 -31.41
C THR A 301 25.76 -29.68 -30.11
N LEU A 302 24.95 -30.75 -30.14
CA LEU A 302 24.35 -31.34 -28.93
C LEU A 302 25.40 -31.67 -27.87
N THR A 303 26.60 -32.09 -28.29
CA THR A 303 27.70 -32.40 -27.39
C THR A 303 28.23 -31.14 -26.69
N ASP A 304 28.38 -30.04 -27.43
CA ASP A 304 28.85 -28.76 -26.87
C ASP A 304 27.86 -28.22 -25.83
N VAL A 305 26.57 -28.24 -26.16
CA VAL A 305 25.49 -27.82 -25.25
C VAL A 305 25.53 -28.62 -23.94
N LYS A 306 25.68 -29.95 -24.02
CA LYS A 306 25.77 -30.82 -22.83
C LYS A 306 26.99 -30.51 -21.97
N LYS A 307 28.17 -30.34 -22.60
CA LYS A 307 29.43 -30.06 -21.90
C LYS A 307 29.41 -28.71 -21.19
N TYR A 308 28.95 -27.65 -21.87
CA TYR A 308 28.85 -26.32 -21.27
C TYR A 308 27.77 -26.27 -20.18
N PHE A 309 26.62 -26.92 -20.39
CA PHE A 309 25.57 -27.01 -19.37
C PHE A 309 26.11 -27.68 -18.08
N ALA A 310 26.84 -28.80 -18.22
CA ALA A 310 27.47 -29.46 -17.09
C ALA A 310 28.51 -28.57 -16.38
N LYS A 311 29.40 -27.91 -17.14
CA LYS A 311 30.41 -26.99 -16.60
C LYS A 311 29.81 -25.83 -15.80
N ILE A 312 28.68 -25.28 -16.27
CA ILE A 312 27.97 -24.21 -15.54
C ILE A 312 27.33 -24.75 -14.25
N ILE A 313 26.68 -25.92 -14.30
CA ILE A 313 26.12 -26.56 -13.08
C ILE A 313 27.22 -26.80 -12.05
N ASP A 314 28.35 -27.36 -12.45
CA ASP A 314 29.49 -27.60 -11.56
C ASP A 314 30.02 -26.32 -10.93
N THR A 315 30.11 -25.25 -11.73
CA THR A 315 30.57 -23.94 -11.27
C THR A 315 29.60 -23.34 -10.26
N LEU A 316 28.29 -23.35 -10.56
CA LEU A 316 27.26 -22.83 -9.66
C LEU A 316 27.16 -23.61 -8.35
N ARG A 317 27.41 -24.92 -8.37
CA ARG A 317 27.47 -25.74 -7.14
C ARG A 317 28.71 -25.45 -6.32
N SER A 318 29.89 -25.58 -6.93
CA SER A 318 31.17 -25.49 -6.23
C SER A 318 31.49 -24.08 -5.73
N ARG A 319 31.28 -23.06 -6.56
CA ARG A 319 31.68 -21.67 -6.27
C ARG A 319 30.57 -20.82 -5.67
N CYS A 320 29.32 -21.13 -5.99
CA CYS A 320 28.16 -20.31 -5.63
C CYS A 320 27.16 -21.02 -4.71
N LYS A 321 27.37 -22.31 -4.40
CA LYS A 321 26.52 -23.12 -3.52
C LYS A 321 25.04 -23.11 -3.94
N PHE A 322 24.78 -23.10 -5.25
CA PHE A 322 23.44 -23.40 -5.78
C PHE A 322 23.24 -24.90 -5.85
N PRO A 323 22.24 -25.48 -5.16
CA PRO A 323 22.13 -26.92 -5.04
C PRO A 323 21.71 -27.62 -6.34
N TRP A 324 20.90 -26.96 -7.18
CA TRP A 324 20.40 -27.48 -8.48
C TRP A 324 19.99 -28.96 -8.39
N ILE A 325 19.06 -29.27 -7.50
CA ILE A 325 18.65 -30.65 -7.19
C ILE A 325 17.80 -31.18 -8.35
N PRO A 326 18.10 -32.36 -8.93
CA PRO A 326 17.34 -32.89 -10.06
C PRO A 326 16.02 -33.56 -9.61
N PRO A 327 14.97 -33.56 -10.46
CA PRO A 327 13.66 -34.10 -10.12
C PRO A 327 13.53 -35.61 -10.38
N PHE A 328 14.63 -36.38 -10.36
CA PHE A 328 14.63 -37.78 -10.75
C PHE A 328 15.42 -38.68 -9.80
N GLY A 329 15.16 -39.99 -9.87
CA GLY A 329 15.80 -41.00 -9.03
C GLY A 329 15.63 -40.74 -7.54
N LYS A 330 16.70 -40.96 -6.77
CA LYS A 330 16.75 -40.75 -5.32
C LYS A 330 16.48 -39.30 -4.88
N TYR A 331 16.61 -38.33 -5.79
CA TYR A 331 16.43 -36.91 -5.48
C TYR A 331 14.98 -36.43 -5.56
N LYS A 332 14.03 -37.27 -6.01
CA LYS A 332 12.60 -36.87 -6.14
C LYS A 332 12.01 -36.32 -4.85
N LYS A 333 12.32 -36.93 -3.70
CA LYS A 333 11.80 -36.56 -2.39
C LYS A 333 12.30 -35.17 -1.99
N ILE A 334 13.62 -35.01 -1.93
CA ILE A 334 14.27 -33.73 -1.61
C ILE A 334 13.92 -32.64 -2.63
N TYR A 335 13.77 -32.95 -3.92
CA TYR A 335 13.32 -31.97 -4.92
C TYR A 335 11.97 -31.36 -4.56
N LYS A 336 11.01 -32.21 -4.18
CA LYS A 336 9.67 -31.78 -3.79
C LYS A 336 9.70 -30.95 -2.50
N GLU A 337 10.46 -31.39 -1.51
CA GLU A 337 10.60 -30.72 -0.21
C GLU A 337 11.31 -29.36 -0.35
N TYR A 338 12.39 -29.28 -1.13
CA TYR A 338 13.18 -28.08 -1.29
C TYR A 338 12.53 -27.04 -2.23
N TYR A 339 12.01 -27.47 -3.39
CA TYR A 339 11.44 -26.53 -4.38
C TYR A 339 9.93 -26.36 -4.29
N GLY A 340 9.21 -27.20 -3.55
CA GLY A 340 7.73 -27.19 -3.50
C GLY A 340 7.07 -27.52 -4.85
N ARG A 341 7.78 -28.21 -5.76
CA ARG A 341 7.31 -28.50 -7.13
C ARG A 341 7.13 -29.99 -7.35
N ASN A 342 6.19 -30.35 -8.23
CA ASN A 342 5.98 -31.74 -8.63
C ASN A 342 7.18 -32.25 -9.47
N PRO A 343 7.92 -33.28 -9.01
CA PRO A 343 9.12 -33.76 -9.69
C PRO A 343 8.79 -34.41 -11.05
N ASP A 344 7.68 -35.15 -11.17
CA ASP A 344 7.31 -35.83 -12.42
C ASP A 344 6.93 -34.85 -13.52
N LYS A 345 6.32 -33.72 -13.16
CA LYS A 345 6.05 -32.62 -14.09
C LYS A 345 7.35 -31.91 -14.51
N ALA A 346 8.25 -31.66 -13.56
CA ALA A 346 9.52 -31.00 -13.84
C ALA A 346 10.43 -31.83 -14.76
N ALA A 347 10.50 -33.15 -14.52
CA ALA A 347 11.32 -34.08 -15.30
C ALA A 347 10.98 -34.12 -16.81
N LYS A 348 9.76 -33.69 -17.20
CA LYS A 348 9.33 -33.60 -18.61
C LYS A 348 9.84 -32.35 -19.34
N SER A 349 10.39 -31.37 -18.63
CA SER A 349 10.89 -30.15 -19.26
C SER A 349 12.20 -30.39 -20.00
N SER A 350 12.42 -29.67 -21.09
CA SER A 350 13.66 -29.78 -21.87
C SER A 350 14.91 -29.44 -21.06
N PHE A 351 14.80 -28.52 -20.10
CA PHE A 351 15.89 -28.20 -19.17
C PHE A 351 16.33 -29.42 -18.36
N TRP A 352 15.38 -30.14 -17.75
CA TRP A 352 15.71 -31.30 -16.91
C TRP A 352 16.08 -32.54 -17.74
N GLN A 353 15.58 -32.64 -18.98
CA GLN A 353 16.03 -33.63 -19.95
C GLN A 353 17.49 -33.39 -20.35
N LEU A 354 17.85 -32.14 -20.69
CA LEU A 354 19.25 -31.78 -20.94
C LEU A 354 20.11 -32.05 -19.71
N TYR A 355 19.67 -31.65 -18.52
CA TYR A 355 20.41 -31.92 -17.28
C TYR A 355 20.72 -33.42 -17.15
N LYS A 356 19.73 -34.29 -17.38
CA LYS A 356 19.90 -35.74 -17.29
C LYS A 356 20.91 -36.27 -18.31
N GLU A 357 20.89 -35.77 -19.53
CA GLU A 357 21.86 -36.16 -20.57
C GLU A 357 23.25 -35.57 -20.34
N ALA A 358 23.33 -34.40 -19.71
CA ALA A 358 24.56 -33.71 -19.36
C ALA A 358 25.20 -34.24 -18.07
N GLU A 359 24.47 -35.00 -17.26
CA GLU A 359 24.93 -35.53 -15.97
C GLU A 359 26.25 -36.28 -16.07
N ARG A 360 26.47 -37.03 -17.16
CA ARG A 360 27.73 -37.74 -17.43
C ARG A 360 28.97 -36.85 -17.58
N TYR A 361 28.77 -35.55 -17.80
CA TYR A 361 29.83 -34.56 -17.91
C TYR A 361 30.02 -33.73 -16.63
N MET A 362 29.13 -33.85 -15.64
CA MET A 362 29.21 -33.12 -14.38
C MET A 362 30.19 -33.79 -13.43
N GLN A 363 30.99 -32.98 -12.71
CA GLN A 363 31.93 -33.43 -11.68
C GLN A 363 31.33 -33.33 -10.27
N THR A 364 30.37 -32.44 -10.07
CA THR A 364 29.73 -32.18 -8.77
C THR A 364 28.44 -32.98 -8.61
N LYS A 365 28.11 -33.33 -7.37
CA LYS A 365 26.83 -33.95 -7.02
C LYS A 365 25.92 -32.92 -6.31
N PRO A 366 24.59 -32.95 -6.54
CA PRO A 366 23.66 -32.18 -5.74
C PRO A 366 23.62 -32.69 -4.28
N PRO A 367 23.14 -31.87 -3.33
CA PRO A 367 22.95 -32.32 -1.96
C PRO A 367 21.97 -33.51 -1.90
N ALA A 368 22.27 -34.45 -1.02
CA ALA A 368 21.48 -35.67 -0.83
C ALA A 368 20.36 -35.51 0.21
N THR A 369 20.49 -34.55 1.13
CA THR A 369 19.52 -34.28 2.21
C THR A 369 19.08 -32.81 2.25
N LEU A 370 17.93 -32.56 2.87
CA LEU A 370 17.37 -31.20 3.00
C LEU A 370 18.26 -30.33 3.90
N GLU A 371 18.87 -30.93 4.91
CA GLU A 371 19.81 -30.29 5.83
C GLU A 371 21.06 -29.80 5.10
N GLU A 372 21.66 -30.66 4.26
CA GLU A 372 22.81 -30.30 3.42
C GLU A 372 22.44 -29.16 2.44
N ALA A 373 21.25 -29.22 1.84
CA ALA A 373 20.77 -28.14 0.97
C ALA A 373 20.58 -26.80 1.71
N LYS A 374 20.10 -26.82 2.97
CA LYS A 374 19.96 -25.63 3.82
C LYS A 374 21.32 -25.06 4.26
N GLU A 375 22.31 -25.92 4.51
CA GLU A 375 23.67 -25.49 4.80
C GLU A 375 24.29 -24.76 3.60
N TRP A 376 24.12 -25.32 2.40
CA TRP A 376 24.53 -24.67 1.15
C TRP A 376 23.83 -23.31 0.95
N ASP A 377 22.55 -23.19 1.34
CA ASP A 377 21.84 -21.91 1.30
C ASP A 377 22.44 -20.87 2.26
N LYS A 378 22.89 -21.29 3.45
CA LYS A 378 23.56 -20.42 4.43
C LYS A 378 24.92 -19.96 3.91
N GLU A 379 25.74 -20.89 3.39
CA GLU A 379 27.02 -20.56 2.76
C GLU A 379 26.81 -19.62 1.56
N ARG A 380 25.83 -19.91 0.70
CA ARG A 380 25.49 -19.06 -0.44
C ARG A 380 25.16 -17.63 -0.03
N LYS A 381 24.46 -17.40 1.09
CA LYS A 381 24.16 -16.05 1.59
C LYS A 381 25.42 -15.28 1.97
N SER A 382 26.47 -15.95 2.44
CA SER A 382 27.77 -15.31 2.72
C SER A 382 28.59 -15.01 1.46
N ILE A 383 28.46 -15.85 0.42
CA ILE A 383 29.18 -15.70 -0.85
C ILE A 383 28.49 -14.68 -1.77
N ILE A 384 27.15 -14.71 -1.82
CA ILE A 384 26.35 -13.91 -2.75
C ILE A 384 25.51 -12.90 -1.97
N LYS A 385 25.86 -11.62 -2.11
CA LYS A 385 25.02 -10.50 -1.65
C LYS A 385 23.75 -10.42 -2.52
N THR A 386 22.65 -10.97 -2.02
CA THR A 386 21.32 -10.78 -2.63
C THR A 386 20.75 -9.43 -2.22
N LYS A 387 19.90 -8.81 -3.07
CA LYS A 387 19.19 -7.59 -2.67
C LYS A 387 18.36 -7.92 -1.44
N SER A 388 18.47 -7.10 -0.40
CA SER A 388 17.61 -7.21 0.78
C SER A 388 16.14 -7.21 0.38
N SER A 389 15.32 -8.01 1.06
CA SER A 389 13.86 -7.99 0.92
C SER A 389 13.24 -6.71 1.46
N LEU A 390 13.98 -5.95 2.27
CA LEU A 390 13.57 -4.65 2.77
C LEU A 390 13.35 -3.68 1.61
N LYS A 391 12.31 -2.85 1.73
CA LYS A 391 11.96 -1.81 0.76
C LYS A 391 11.87 -0.46 1.48
N PRO A 392 12.27 0.65 0.84
CA PRO A 392 12.01 1.98 1.37
C PRO A 392 10.51 2.15 1.65
N GLY A 393 10.17 2.71 2.80
CA GLY A 393 8.79 2.87 3.24
C GLY A 393 8.70 3.35 4.68
N TRP A 394 7.47 3.41 5.18
CA TRP A 394 7.18 3.69 6.59
C TRP A 394 7.30 2.42 7.43
N TYR A 395 8.08 2.47 8.52
CA TYR A 395 8.27 1.34 9.45
C TYR A 395 7.89 1.70 10.89
N SER A 396 7.72 2.98 11.22
CA SER A 396 7.39 3.43 12.58
C SER A 396 5.89 3.29 12.92
N ASP A 397 5.24 2.17 12.58
CA ASP A 397 3.81 1.91 12.80
C ASP A 397 3.47 1.52 14.26
N VAL A 398 4.49 1.18 15.05
CA VAL A 398 4.38 0.82 16.47
C VAL A 398 4.89 1.94 17.39
N LYS A 399 4.12 2.24 18.44
CA LYS A 399 4.49 3.27 19.44
C LYS A 399 5.00 2.60 20.71
N PRO A 400 5.74 3.33 21.57
CA PRO A 400 6.04 2.85 22.91
C PRO A 400 4.75 2.42 23.64
N LYS A 401 4.67 1.14 24.02
CA LYS A 401 3.57 0.48 24.72
C LYS A 401 3.06 1.28 25.92
N TYR A 402 4.01 1.82 26.66
CA TYR A 402 3.78 2.68 27.80
C TYR A 402 4.33 4.06 27.47
N ARG A 403 3.45 5.02 27.19
CA ARG A 403 3.78 6.43 26.97
C ARG A 403 3.05 7.24 28.03
N PHE A 404 3.80 7.93 28.87
CA PHE A 404 3.25 8.72 29.94
C PHE A 404 3.72 10.15 29.83
N GLU A 405 2.79 11.08 29.67
CA GLU A 405 3.05 12.50 29.91
C GLU A 405 2.96 12.70 31.41
N ILE A 406 3.95 13.38 32.00
CA ILE A 406 4.17 13.36 33.45
C ILE A 406 3.08 14.03 34.29
N ASP A 407 2.24 14.84 33.65
CA ASP A 407 1.01 15.37 34.26
C ASP A 407 -0.06 14.29 34.53
N LEU A 408 0.10 13.08 33.98
CA LEU A 408 -0.76 11.90 34.18
C LEU A 408 -0.16 10.85 35.15
N LEU A 409 1.10 11.03 35.59
CA LEU A 409 1.92 9.92 36.12
C LEU A 409 1.67 9.55 37.58
N GLU A 410 1.23 10.47 38.45
CA GLU A 410 1.29 10.24 39.90
C GLU A 410 0.14 9.37 40.46
N SER A 411 -1.07 9.46 39.92
CA SER A 411 -2.21 8.61 40.34
C SER A 411 -2.44 7.39 39.44
N ASP A 412 -2.23 7.55 38.14
CA ASP A 412 -2.79 6.61 37.16
C ASP A 412 -1.91 5.38 36.94
N LEU A 413 -0.67 5.37 37.43
CA LEU A 413 0.30 4.32 37.10
C LEU A 413 0.82 3.51 38.28
N ALA A 414 0.59 3.93 39.52
CA ALA A 414 1.02 3.18 40.70
C ALA A 414 0.58 1.71 40.66
N HIS A 415 -0.57 1.43 40.05
CA HIS A 415 -1.10 0.07 39.87
C HIS A 415 -0.30 -0.81 38.89
N LEU A 416 0.51 -0.23 38.00
CA LEU A 416 1.39 -0.95 37.06
C LEU A 416 2.77 -1.26 37.64
N GLY A 417 3.10 -0.77 38.84
CA GLY A 417 4.39 -1.01 39.50
C GLY A 417 5.61 -0.42 38.78
N TRP A 418 5.41 0.60 37.94
CA TRP A 418 6.47 1.28 37.17
C TRP A 418 7.53 1.94 38.05
N ASP A 419 7.15 2.36 39.26
CA ASP A 419 8.00 2.98 40.30
C ASP A 419 9.04 2.01 40.89
N LYS A 420 8.90 0.71 40.59
CA LYS A 420 9.80 -0.38 41.00
C LYS A 420 10.64 -0.95 39.83
N LYS A 421 10.53 -0.37 38.65
CA LYS A 421 11.19 -0.83 37.42
C LYS A 421 12.31 0.14 37.01
N THR A 422 13.27 -0.36 36.25
CA THR A 422 14.26 0.51 35.57
C THR A 422 13.64 1.11 34.31
N LEU A 423 13.78 2.43 34.16
CA LEU A 423 13.13 3.25 33.16
C LEU A 423 14.17 3.98 32.32
N LEU A 424 13.85 4.22 31.05
CA LEU A 424 14.50 5.23 30.22
C LEU A 424 13.60 6.46 30.18
N VAL A 425 14.18 7.63 30.48
CA VAL A 425 13.55 8.93 30.33
C VAL A 425 14.26 9.68 29.21
N ASP A 426 13.59 9.89 28.08
CA ASP A 426 14.15 10.56 26.91
C ASP A 426 13.29 11.76 26.43
N PRO A 427 13.87 12.71 25.68
CA PRO A 427 13.13 13.86 25.17
C PRO A 427 11.97 13.45 24.26
N LYS A 428 10.79 14.01 24.51
CA LYS A 428 9.68 13.99 23.54
C LYS A 428 9.93 15.12 22.55
N TRP A 429 10.60 14.82 21.46
CA TRP A 429 10.93 15.80 20.42
C TRP A 429 9.66 16.41 19.81
N ASP A 430 9.65 17.74 19.65
CA ASP A 430 8.56 18.46 18.99
C ASP A 430 8.83 18.60 17.48
N GLY A 431 8.36 17.64 16.69
CA GLY A 431 8.63 17.58 15.26
C GLY A 431 7.60 16.82 14.44
N LEU A 432 8.07 16.21 13.35
CA LEU A 432 7.31 15.25 12.56
C LEU A 432 7.97 13.87 12.66
N ARG A 433 7.19 12.85 12.97
CA ARG A 433 7.71 11.48 13.05
C ARG A 433 8.33 11.05 11.72
N LEU A 434 9.49 10.42 11.78
CA LEU A 434 10.34 10.11 10.64
C LEU A 434 10.88 8.69 10.73
N THR A 435 10.62 7.87 9.71
CA THR A 435 11.40 6.66 9.42
C THR A 435 12.52 7.04 8.45
N LEU A 436 13.76 6.65 8.73
CA LEU A 436 14.88 6.83 7.79
C LEU A 436 15.83 5.64 7.84
N GLY A 437 16.57 5.40 6.76
CA GLY A 437 17.50 4.30 6.71
C GLY A 437 18.24 4.16 5.40
N LYS A 438 19.06 3.11 5.33
CA LYS A 438 19.84 2.73 4.15
C LYS A 438 19.46 1.32 3.74
N ILE A 439 19.05 1.12 2.49
CA ILE A 439 18.72 -0.19 1.92
C ILE A 439 19.48 -0.37 0.61
N ASN A 440 20.25 -1.46 0.50
CA ASN A 440 21.07 -1.79 -0.67
C ASN A 440 21.93 -0.60 -1.15
N GLY A 441 22.52 0.15 -0.22
CA GLY A 441 23.37 1.30 -0.48
C GLY A 441 22.63 2.62 -0.71
N LYS A 442 21.30 2.64 -0.67
CA LYS A 442 20.48 3.83 -0.93
C LYS A 442 19.76 4.32 0.31
N GLY A 443 19.91 5.61 0.59
CA GLY A 443 19.24 6.28 1.70
C GLY A 443 17.78 6.58 1.38
N PHE A 444 16.93 6.59 2.40
CA PHE A 444 15.53 6.98 2.28
C PHE A 444 15.02 7.63 3.56
N ALA A 445 13.95 8.42 3.43
CA ALA A 445 13.26 9.04 4.56
C ALA A 445 11.76 9.18 4.30
N TRP A 446 10.95 8.81 5.27
CA TRP A 446 9.49 8.78 5.22
C TRP A 446 8.88 9.41 6.47
N VAL A 447 7.91 10.30 6.30
CA VAL A 447 7.10 10.81 7.43
C VAL A 447 5.83 9.98 7.60
N ASP A 448 5.13 10.16 8.73
CA ASP A 448 3.89 9.45 9.03
C ASP A 448 2.85 9.66 7.90
N PRO A 449 2.37 8.57 7.25
CA PRO A 449 1.34 8.67 6.23
C PRO A 449 0.03 9.28 6.73
N GLU A 450 -0.33 9.10 8.01
CA GLU A 450 -1.58 9.63 8.58
C GLU A 450 -1.56 11.16 8.71
N ASP A 451 -0.38 11.75 8.85
CA ASP A 451 -0.20 13.21 8.91
C ASP A 451 -0.32 13.89 7.52
N LEU A 452 -0.48 13.10 6.45
CA LEU A 452 -0.50 13.57 5.07
C LEU A 452 -1.84 13.32 4.38
N LYS A 453 -2.71 14.33 4.43
CA LYS A 453 -4.06 14.33 3.84
C LYS A 453 -4.16 14.06 2.32
N GLU A 454 -3.07 13.84 1.57
CA GLU A 454 -3.09 13.57 0.10
C GLU A 454 -1.69 13.53 -0.57
N ARG A 455 -0.59 13.64 0.18
CA ARG A 455 0.79 13.76 -0.36
C ARG A 455 1.60 12.49 -0.09
N SER A 456 2.64 12.29 -0.90
CA SER A 456 3.60 11.19 -0.69
C SER A 456 4.26 11.33 0.68
N PRO A 457 4.29 10.27 1.51
CA PRO A 457 5.05 10.27 2.76
C PRO A 457 6.55 10.12 2.54
N ASP A 458 6.97 9.75 1.33
CA ASP A 458 8.37 9.84 0.90
C ASP A 458 8.85 11.30 0.88
N VAL A 459 9.77 11.63 1.79
CA VAL A 459 10.40 12.95 1.90
C VAL A 459 11.89 12.90 1.55
N THR A 460 12.38 11.79 0.98
CA THR A 460 13.80 11.56 0.68
C THR A 460 14.42 12.73 -0.09
N ASP A 461 13.76 13.21 -1.14
CA ASP A 461 14.26 14.31 -1.99
C ASP A 461 14.26 15.69 -1.30
N ARG A 462 13.57 15.81 -0.15
CA ARG A 462 13.54 17.04 0.66
C ARG A 462 14.66 17.10 1.69
N LEU A 463 15.37 16.00 1.91
CA LEU A 463 16.38 15.86 2.97
C LEU A 463 17.78 15.50 2.43
N PRO A 464 18.31 16.17 1.40
CA PRO A 464 19.45 15.69 0.62
C PRO A 464 20.74 15.44 1.45
N GLU A 465 21.11 16.33 2.37
CA GLU A 465 22.31 16.12 3.18
C GLU A 465 22.13 15.03 4.24
N ILE A 466 20.94 14.88 4.83
CA ILE A 466 20.63 13.75 5.72
C ILE A 466 20.76 12.43 4.96
N ILE A 467 20.19 12.34 3.75
CA ILE A 467 20.29 11.14 2.91
C ILE A 467 21.74 10.81 2.56
N LYS A 468 22.53 11.82 2.18
CA LYS A 468 23.95 11.66 1.89
C LYS A 468 24.77 11.21 3.09
N GLU A 469 24.49 11.73 4.28
CA GLU A 469 25.12 11.29 5.54
C GLU A 469 24.76 9.82 5.85
N ILE A 470 23.51 9.42 5.68
CA ILE A 470 23.07 8.02 5.80
C ILE A 470 23.82 7.13 4.80
N GLU A 471 23.83 7.49 3.52
CA GLU A 471 24.49 6.71 2.48
C GLU A 471 25.99 6.55 2.72
N SER A 472 26.64 7.60 3.26
CA SER A 472 28.07 7.60 3.52
C SER A 472 28.46 6.79 4.75
N TYR A 473 27.71 6.93 5.85
CA TYR A 473 28.18 6.50 7.16
C TYR A 473 27.38 5.35 7.78
N TRP A 474 26.13 5.13 7.38
CA TRP A 474 25.32 4.08 7.98
C TRP A 474 25.63 2.69 7.40
N PRO A 475 25.58 1.64 8.24
CA PRO A 475 25.61 0.26 7.76
C PRO A 475 24.43 0.00 6.81
N ASP A 476 24.67 -0.77 5.76
CA ASP A 476 23.62 -1.09 4.79
C ASP A 476 22.51 -1.94 5.42
N ASN A 477 21.28 -1.78 4.95
CA ASN A 477 20.06 -2.42 5.49
C ASN A 477 19.76 -2.09 6.96
N THR A 478 19.96 -0.83 7.33
CA THR A 478 19.68 -0.29 8.66
C THR A 478 18.53 0.71 8.58
N ILE A 479 17.54 0.59 9.45
CA ILE A 479 16.34 1.44 9.49
C ILE A 479 16.10 1.89 10.93
N CYS A 480 15.97 3.20 11.12
CA CYS A 480 15.83 3.83 12.43
C CYS A 480 14.55 4.65 12.53
N ASP A 481 14.11 4.83 13.77
CA ASP A 481 12.96 5.64 14.15
C ASP A 481 13.45 6.98 14.71
N ALA A 482 12.88 8.06 14.20
CA ALA A 482 13.36 9.41 14.46
C ALA A 482 12.25 10.45 14.43
N GLU A 483 12.61 11.66 14.81
CA GLU A 483 11.81 12.87 14.66
C GLU A 483 12.53 13.82 13.70
N LEU A 484 11.83 14.29 12.68
CA LEU A 484 12.29 15.39 11.84
C LEU A 484 12.01 16.70 12.55
N ILE A 485 13.05 17.49 12.78
CA ILE A 485 12.96 18.79 13.43
C ILE A 485 13.58 19.87 12.55
N THR A 486 13.04 21.08 12.66
CA THR A 486 13.67 22.28 12.13
C THR A 486 14.31 23.08 13.25
N MET A 487 15.53 23.57 13.05
CA MET A 487 16.31 24.22 14.07
C MET A 487 17.13 25.35 13.47
N ASP A 488 17.01 26.55 14.05
CA ASP A 488 17.97 27.63 13.87
C ASP A 488 19.05 27.46 14.95
N PHE A 489 20.10 26.71 14.61
CA PHE A 489 20.97 26.07 15.60
C PHE A 489 21.52 27.04 16.66
N PRO A 490 21.31 26.77 17.97
CA PRO A 490 20.85 25.51 18.57
C PRO A 490 19.36 25.48 18.99
N GLU A 491 18.53 26.41 18.53
CA GLU A 491 17.14 26.55 18.96
C GLU A 491 16.16 25.86 18.00
N VAL A 492 15.41 24.88 18.51
CA VAL A 492 14.41 24.15 17.73
C VAL A 492 13.20 25.06 17.49
N LEU A 493 12.76 25.08 16.24
CA LEU A 493 11.60 25.81 15.79
C LEU A 493 10.35 24.94 15.92
N HIS A 494 9.21 25.58 16.17
CA HIS A 494 7.92 24.89 16.32
C HIS A 494 7.61 23.99 15.11
N ARG A 495 7.01 22.82 15.34
CA ARG A 495 6.70 21.78 14.32
C ARG A 495 5.97 22.27 13.05
N THR A 496 5.30 23.41 13.09
CA THR A 496 4.69 24.04 11.91
C THR A 496 5.72 24.46 10.88
N VAL A 497 6.93 24.83 11.31
CA VAL A 497 8.05 25.18 10.42
C VAL A 497 8.57 23.93 9.72
N THR A 498 8.76 22.81 10.43
CA THR A 498 9.09 21.50 9.82
C THR A 498 8.09 21.12 8.73
N ASN A 499 6.79 21.26 9.02
CA ASN A 499 5.73 21.07 8.03
C ASN A 499 5.88 22.03 6.84
N GLY A 500 6.16 23.31 7.08
CA GLY A 500 6.36 24.32 6.04
C GLY A 500 7.53 23.99 5.11
N VAL A 501 8.67 23.57 5.65
CA VAL A 501 9.88 23.19 4.90
C VAL A 501 9.64 21.98 3.99
N LEU A 502 8.85 21.01 4.45
CA LEU A 502 8.45 19.88 3.61
C LEU A 502 7.41 20.26 2.54
N ARG A 503 6.57 21.28 2.80
CA ARG A 503 5.42 21.61 1.94
C ARG A 503 5.69 22.71 0.92
N THR A 504 6.72 23.52 1.13
CA THR A 504 7.08 24.65 0.27
C THR A 504 7.47 24.23 -1.15
N LYS A 505 7.28 25.15 -2.10
CA LYS A 505 7.76 25.00 -3.48
C LYS A 505 9.24 25.35 -3.63
N GLU A 506 9.83 25.97 -2.61
CA GLU A 506 11.24 26.34 -2.60
C GLU A 506 12.15 25.09 -2.69
N PRO A 507 13.29 25.18 -3.39
CA PRO A 507 14.27 24.10 -3.49
C PRO A 507 14.74 23.62 -2.11
N ALA A 508 14.88 22.30 -1.92
CA ALA A 508 15.32 21.69 -0.65
C ALA A 508 16.67 22.23 -0.17
N LYS A 509 17.56 22.58 -1.10
CA LYS A 509 18.88 23.17 -0.82
C LYS A 509 18.82 24.45 0.04
N ASN A 510 17.71 25.18 0.02
CA ASN A 510 17.57 26.43 0.78
C ASN A 510 17.34 26.16 2.29
N PHE A 511 17.05 24.91 2.67
CA PHE A 511 16.68 24.55 4.05
C PHE A 511 17.66 23.57 4.70
N ILE A 512 18.75 23.21 4.02
CA ILE A 512 19.71 22.20 4.49
C ILE A 512 20.18 22.51 5.91
N ASP A 513 20.58 23.75 6.19
CA ASP A 513 21.15 24.16 7.47
C ASP A 513 20.13 24.14 8.64
N TYR A 514 18.84 24.08 8.31
CA TYR A 514 17.75 24.15 9.28
C TYR A 514 17.13 22.80 9.59
N VAL A 515 17.42 21.73 8.83
CA VAL A 515 16.70 20.46 8.95
C VAL A 515 17.58 19.38 9.56
N TYR A 516 17.08 18.74 10.61
CA TYR A 516 17.80 17.73 11.37
C TYR A 516 16.91 16.50 11.64
N ALA A 517 17.53 15.33 11.72
CA ALA A 517 16.87 14.10 12.17
C ALA A 517 17.33 13.75 13.58
N ALA A 518 16.40 13.68 14.54
CA ALA A 518 16.64 13.23 15.90
C ALA A 518 16.25 11.75 16.03
N VAL A 519 17.24 10.87 15.87
CA VAL A 519 17.08 9.41 15.93
C VAL A 519 17.05 8.95 17.39
N PHE A 520 15.96 8.28 17.80
CA PHE A 520 15.79 7.80 19.18
C PHE A 520 15.59 6.29 19.29
N ASP A 521 15.38 5.55 18.19
CA ASP A 521 15.26 4.09 18.20
C ASP A 521 15.73 3.43 16.89
N ILE A 522 15.84 2.10 16.89
CA ILE A 522 16.26 1.30 15.75
C ILE A 522 15.32 0.10 15.52
N MET A 523 14.95 -0.12 14.25
CA MET A 523 13.99 -1.16 13.84
C MET A 523 14.67 -2.32 13.13
N TYR A 524 15.59 -1.99 12.22
CA TYR A 524 16.41 -2.96 11.51
C TYR A 524 17.88 -2.59 11.60
N PHE A 525 18.73 -3.58 11.80
CA PHE A 525 20.18 -3.40 11.80
C PHE A 525 20.86 -4.44 10.92
N LYS A 526 21.60 -3.98 9.90
CA LYS A 526 22.30 -4.86 8.94
C LYS A 526 21.40 -5.94 8.31
N GLY A 527 20.11 -5.66 8.16
CA GLY A 527 19.09 -6.53 7.56
C GLY A 527 18.34 -7.42 8.56
N GLU A 528 18.71 -7.41 9.83
CA GLU A 528 18.01 -8.13 10.90
C GLU A 528 17.00 -7.21 11.59
N GLU A 529 15.80 -7.73 11.86
CA GLU A 529 14.78 -7.02 12.63
C GLU A 529 15.16 -7.05 14.11
N VAL A 530 15.23 -5.88 14.73
CA VAL A 530 15.59 -5.71 16.14
C VAL A 530 14.54 -4.91 16.92
N GLU A 531 13.44 -4.53 16.26
CA GLU A 531 12.37 -3.70 16.81
C GLU A 531 11.74 -4.30 18.08
N HIS A 532 11.61 -5.62 18.16
CA HIS A 532 11.00 -6.32 19.30
C HIS A 532 12.01 -6.82 20.34
N GLU A 533 13.28 -6.48 20.18
CA GLU A 533 14.29 -6.74 21.22
C GLU A 533 14.06 -5.80 22.43
N PRO A 534 14.49 -6.19 23.65
CA PRO A 534 14.44 -5.31 24.82
C PRO A 534 15.06 -3.94 24.54
N LEU A 535 14.47 -2.87 25.06
CA LEU A 535 14.89 -1.48 24.79
C LEU A 535 16.39 -1.26 25.00
N LYS A 536 16.95 -1.82 26.07
CA LYS A 536 18.38 -1.84 26.35
C LYS A 536 19.23 -2.33 25.16
N LYS A 537 18.83 -3.45 24.54
CA LYS A 537 19.55 -4.06 23.43
C LYS A 537 19.51 -3.15 22.19
N ARG A 538 18.34 -2.57 21.90
CA ARG A 538 18.19 -1.60 20.82
C ARG A 538 19.06 -0.37 21.03
N MET A 539 19.13 0.16 22.26
CA MET A 539 19.98 1.30 22.61
C MET A 539 21.48 0.98 22.55
N GLU A 540 21.89 -0.26 22.80
CA GLU A 540 23.28 -0.71 22.57
C GLU A 540 23.62 -0.70 21.08
N ILE A 541 22.72 -1.22 20.23
CA ILE A 541 22.91 -1.24 18.77
C ILE A 541 22.90 0.19 18.20
N LEU A 542 22.00 1.06 18.68
CA LEU A 542 21.87 2.44 18.19
C LEU A 542 23.15 3.28 18.40
N LYS A 543 24.04 2.88 19.34
CA LYS A 543 25.35 3.52 19.51
C LYS A 543 26.29 3.34 18.31
N GLU A 544 26.09 2.29 17.51
CA GLU A 544 26.86 2.07 16.27
C GLU A 544 26.50 3.08 15.18
N ILE A 545 25.38 3.80 15.30
CA ILE A 545 24.98 4.83 14.35
C ILE A 545 25.67 6.15 14.70
N PRO A 546 26.50 6.72 13.80
CA PRO A 546 27.27 7.92 14.12
C PRO A 546 26.38 9.17 14.20
N LEU A 547 26.77 10.11 15.07
CA LEU A 547 26.28 11.49 14.99
C LEU A 547 26.98 12.18 13.82
N THR A 548 26.23 12.94 13.04
CA THR A 548 26.74 13.69 11.88
C THR A 548 26.31 15.15 11.96
N ALA A 549 26.45 15.94 10.89
CA ALA A 549 26.11 17.37 10.96
C ALA A 549 24.60 17.59 11.07
N HIS A 550 23.78 16.72 10.45
CA HIS A 550 22.33 16.83 10.41
C HIS A 550 21.59 15.69 11.15
N ILE A 551 22.30 14.64 11.57
CA ILE A 551 21.70 13.51 12.29
C ILE A 551 22.17 13.51 13.75
N ILE A 552 21.21 13.74 14.63
CA ILE A 552 21.35 13.68 16.08
C ILE A 552 20.90 12.28 16.50
N VAL A 553 21.79 11.51 17.14
CA VAL A 553 21.47 10.15 17.57
C VAL A 553 21.43 10.07 19.09
N GLN A 554 20.35 9.51 19.62
CA GLN A 554 20.15 9.32 21.05
C GLN A 554 21.31 8.57 21.69
N ARG A 555 21.74 9.09 22.83
CA ARG A 555 22.72 8.47 23.72
C ARG A 555 22.09 8.33 25.10
N VAL A 556 22.45 7.28 25.80
CA VAL A 556 21.85 6.93 27.09
C VAL A 556 22.91 7.04 28.17
N SER A 557 22.60 7.80 29.22
CA SER A 557 23.45 7.99 30.40
C SER A 557 22.84 7.34 31.63
N LYS A 558 23.69 6.73 32.46
CA LYS A 558 23.34 6.34 33.84
C LYS A 558 23.54 7.47 34.84
N LYS A 559 24.28 8.52 34.45
CA LYS A 559 24.54 9.69 35.28
C LYS A 559 23.54 10.79 34.94
N LEU A 560 22.82 11.29 35.95
CA LEU A 560 21.84 12.36 35.84
C LEU A 560 22.52 13.74 35.84
N GLU A 561 23.30 14.00 34.79
CA GLU A 561 24.05 15.25 34.62
C GLU A 561 23.76 15.88 33.24
N PRO A 562 23.98 17.20 33.05
CA PRO A 562 23.78 17.87 31.77
C PRO A 562 24.58 17.20 30.64
N GLY A 563 23.97 17.07 29.46
CA GLY A 563 24.58 16.47 28.27
C GLY A 563 24.39 14.95 28.14
N GLY A 564 23.64 14.31 29.05
CA GLY A 564 23.37 12.87 29.02
C GLY A 564 22.39 12.41 27.93
N PHE A 565 21.70 13.34 27.27
CA PHE A 565 20.66 13.14 26.24
C PHE A 565 19.41 12.43 26.77
N ALA A 566 19.52 11.14 27.11
CA ALA A 566 18.48 10.33 27.72
C ALA A 566 19.04 9.61 28.95
N TYR A 567 18.18 9.34 29.94
CA TYR A 567 18.64 8.93 31.27
C TYR A 567 17.99 7.63 31.73
N ILE A 568 18.80 6.71 32.25
CA ILE A 568 18.32 5.51 32.94
C ILE A 568 17.99 5.90 34.39
N CYS A 569 16.75 5.67 34.80
CA CYS A 569 16.23 6.01 36.12
C CYS A 569 15.67 4.76 36.79
N ASN A 570 15.88 4.61 38.11
CA ASN A 570 15.44 3.43 38.88
C ASN A 570 14.37 3.77 39.92
N ASN A 571 14.03 5.04 40.07
CA ASN A 571 13.04 5.50 41.05
C ASN A 571 12.42 6.85 40.61
N PRO A 572 11.27 7.24 41.21
CA PRO A 572 10.58 8.48 40.84
C PRO A 572 11.40 9.77 41.04
N LYS A 573 12.33 9.80 42.01
CA LYS A 573 13.18 10.98 42.24
C LYS A 573 14.15 11.19 41.07
N GLU A 574 14.78 10.12 40.58
CA GLU A 574 15.64 10.14 39.40
C GLU A 574 14.87 10.55 38.15
N VAL A 575 13.64 10.06 37.98
CA VAL A 575 12.75 10.47 36.87
C VAL A 575 12.51 11.98 36.88
N ARG A 576 12.19 12.57 38.05
CA ARG A 576 12.00 14.02 38.18
C ARG A 576 13.29 14.81 37.89
N GLN A 577 14.46 14.29 38.26
CA GLN A 577 15.74 14.91 37.95
C GLN A 577 16.04 14.87 36.44
N ALA A 578 15.85 13.71 35.80
CA ALA A 578 16.00 13.56 34.35
C ALA A 578 15.04 14.48 33.59
N TRP A 579 13.78 14.55 34.05
CA TRP A 579 12.78 15.46 33.51
C TRP A 579 13.28 16.91 33.57
N ASN A 580 13.70 17.38 34.75
CA ASN A 580 14.22 18.74 34.91
C ASN A 580 15.42 19.03 33.99
N LEU A 581 16.30 18.07 33.74
CA LEU A 581 17.41 18.25 32.80
C LEU A 581 16.91 18.40 31.35
N ILE A 582 15.88 17.66 30.96
CA ILE A 582 15.31 17.69 29.61
C ILE A 582 14.52 18.98 29.36
N ILE A 583 13.56 19.33 30.22
CA ILE A 583 12.71 20.52 30.00
C ILE A 583 13.44 21.84 30.17
N ASN A 584 14.56 21.87 30.91
CA ASN A 584 15.40 23.06 31.02
C ASN A 584 16.55 23.07 30.00
N ASP A 585 16.42 22.32 28.89
CA ASP A 585 17.35 22.33 27.76
C ASP A 585 18.82 22.01 28.15
N LYS A 586 19.02 21.19 29.19
CA LYS A 586 20.36 20.77 29.67
C LYS A 586 20.71 19.35 29.27
N ALA A 587 19.76 18.57 28.75
CA ALA A 587 19.96 17.15 28.46
C ALA A 587 20.76 16.90 27.17
N VAL A 588 20.38 17.52 26.05
CA VAL A 588 20.95 17.18 24.73
C VAL A 588 22.07 18.15 24.36
N LYS A 589 23.32 17.66 24.36
CA LYS A 589 24.49 18.42 23.88
C LYS A 589 24.89 17.95 22.48
N PHE A 590 24.81 18.84 21.50
CA PHE A 590 25.13 18.56 20.11
C PHE A 590 26.03 19.66 19.54
N ARG A 591 27.11 19.26 18.86
CA ARG A 591 28.12 20.17 18.30
C ARG A 591 28.60 21.25 19.30
N GLY A 592 28.81 20.84 20.55
CA GLY A 592 29.30 21.70 21.63
C GLY A 592 28.27 22.61 22.30
N LYS A 593 27.04 22.72 21.77
CA LYS A 593 25.96 23.53 22.36
C LYS A 593 24.85 22.65 22.91
N TYR A 594 24.10 23.17 23.88
CA TYR A 594 22.87 22.54 24.33
C TYR A 594 21.73 22.91 23.38
N ILE A 595 20.96 21.92 22.95
CA ILE A 595 19.77 22.12 22.11
C ILE A 595 18.68 22.77 22.96
N ARG A 596 18.08 23.85 22.46
CA ARG A 596 17.04 24.61 23.13
C ARG A 596 15.67 24.34 22.53
N LYS A 597 14.62 24.33 23.37
CA LYS A 597 13.22 24.10 22.97
C LYS A 597 13.01 22.81 22.18
N GLY A 598 13.90 21.83 22.37
CA GLY A 598 13.87 20.59 21.59
C GLY A 598 12.80 19.60 22.06
N ALA A 599 12.40 19.69 23.32
CA ALA A 599 11.47 18.76 23.95
C ALA A 599 10.17 19.46 24.35
N GLU A 600 9.02 18.95 23.89
CA GLU A 600 7.70 19.35 24.40
C GLU A 600 7.35 18.66 25.73
N GLY A 601 8.14 17.65 26.11
CA GLY A 601 7.98 16.89 27.33
C GLY A 601 8.98 15.75 27.41
N VAL A 602 8.68 14.75 28.22
CA VAL A 602 9.48 13.53 28.33
C VAL A 602 8.69 12.30 27.91
N MET A 603 9.41 11.31 27.43
CA MET A 603 8.93 9.97 27.17
C MET A 603 9.54 9.06 28.24
N ILE A 604 8.71 8.24 28.90
CA ILE A 604 9.15 7.25 29.88
C ILE A 604 8.91 5.85 29.31
N LYS A 605 9.94 5.01 29.29
CA LYS A 605 9.92 3.67 28.68
C LYS A 605 10.53 2.64 29.63
N LEU A 606 10.04 1.40 29.61
CA LEU A 606 10.62 0.30 30.41
C LEU A 606 11.96 -0.14 29.80
N TRP A 607 13.04 -0.17 30.59
CA TRP A 607 14.40 -0.36 30.09
C TRP A 607 14.72 -1.79 29.65
N GLU A 608 14.24 -2.78 30.40
CA GLU A 608 14.57 -4.20 30.21
C GLU A 608 13.46 -4.96 29.44
N GLU A 609 12.45 -4.26 28.92
CA GLU A 609 11.27 -4.89 28.27
C GLU A 609 11.17 -4.52 26.78
N ASP A 610 10.40 -5.31 26.02
CA ASP A 610 9.93 -4.87 24.70
C ASP A 610 8.91 -3.75 24.89
N THR A 611 9.27 -2.59 24.36
CA THR A 611 8.46 -1.38 24.46
C THR A 611 7.66 -1.12 23.20
N ARG A 612 7.72 -1.96 22.15
CA ARG A 612 7.00 -1.73 20.90
C ARG A 612 5.69 -2.49 20.90
N GLU A 613 4.59 -1.75 20.76
CA GLU A 613 3.28 -2.35 20.56
C GLU A 613 2.55 -1.59 19.46
N LYS A 614 1.83 -2.32 18.61
CA LYS A 614 0.85 -1.69 17.72
C LYS A 614 -0.16 -0.98 18.59
N GLN A 615 -0.50 0.27 18.25
CA GLN A 615 -1.48 1.02 19.02
C GLN A 615 -2.69 0.13 19.32
N GLN A 616 -3.15 0.10 20.58
CA GLN A 616 -4.57 -0.11 20.81
C GLN A 616 -5.29 0.99 20.01
N ASN A 617 -6.00 0.53 18.99
CA ASN A 617 -6.35 1.21 17.76
C ASN A 617 -6.89 2.64 17.96
N PRO A 618 -6.50 3.64 17.13
CA PRO A 618 -7.30 4.86 16.87
C PRO A 618 -8.72 4.55 16.36
N SER A 619 -8.98 3.28 16.09
CA SER A 619 -10.10 2.76 15.34
C SER A 619 -11.20 2.13 16.18
N TRP A 620 -11.12 2.15 17.50
CA TRP A 620 -12.26 1.76 18.35
C TRP A 620 -13.21 2.93 18.53
N CYS A 621 -13.85 3.35 17.44
CA CYS A 621 -14.74 4.50 17.46
C CYS A 621 -16.19 4.04 17.61
N LEU A 622 -16.89 4.63 18.59
CA LEU A 622 -18.35 4.67 18.62
C LEU A 622 -18.79 5.90 17.82
N LYS A 623 -19.87 5.78 17.05
CA LYS A 623 -20.46 6.94 16.36
C LYS A 623 -21.01 7.93 17.38
N ASP A 624 -20.95 9.22 17.06
CA ASP A 624 -21.33 10.32 17.97
C ASP A 624 -22.80 10.30 18.42
N ASP A 625 -23.67 9.63 17.68
CA ASP A 625 -25.07 9.39 18.03
C ASP A 625 -25.30 8.05 18.77
N THR A 626 -24.23 7.41 19.26
CA THR A 626 -24.28 6.28 20.18
C THR A 626 -24.47 6.79 21.61
N TYR A 627 -25.29 6.08 22.39
CA TYR A 627 -25.46 6.35 23.82
C TYR A 627 -24.35 5.68 24.62
N ILE A 628 -23.82 6.40 25.59
CA ILE A 628 -22.87 5.91 26.59
C ILE A 628 -23.43 6.18 27.99
N LEU A 629 -22.99 5.41 28.97
CA LEU A 629 -23.41 5.59 30.35
C LEU A 629 -22.61 6.74 31.00
N THR A 630 -23.34 7.71 31.54
CA THR A 630 -22.83 8.75 32.44
C THR A 630 -23.38 8.52 33.84
N ASP A 631 -22.84 9.21 34.84
CA ASP A 631 -23.38 9.20 36.20
C ASP A 631 -24.80 9.80 36.29
N GLU A 632 -25.21 10.56 35.27
CA GLU A 632 -26.58 11.07 35.08
C GLU A 632 -27.45 10.15 34.19
N GLY A 633 -26.97 8.96 33.84
CA GLY A 633 -27.65 8.00 32.98
C GLY A 633 -27.15 8.00 31.53
N PHE A 634 -27.92 7.44 30.59
CA PHE A 634 -27.48 7.31 29.20
C PHE A 634 -27.54 8.65 28.46
N ARG A 635 -26.38 9.12 27.95
CA ARG A 635 -26.28 10.33 27.13
C ARG A 635 -25.60 10.00 25.80
N MET A 636 -26.01 10.66 24.72
CA MET A 636 -25.35 10.48 23.42
C MET A 636 -23.96 11.12 23.44
N ILE A 637 -22.98 10.48 22.80
CA ILE A 637 -21.60 10.97 22.72
C ILE A 637 -21.53 12.43 22.23
N LYS A 638 -22.34 12.82 21.24
CA LYS A 638 -22.40 14.20 20.70
C LYS A 638 -22.85 15.25 21.72
N THR A 639 -23.47 14.83 22.83
CA THR A 639 -23.96 15.72 23.90
C THR A 639 -23.00 15.82 25.08
N ILE A 640 -21.93 15.03 25.08
CA ILE A 640 -20.93 15.01 26.13
C ILE A 640 -20.07 16.27 26.07
N LYS A 641 -19.78 16.85 27.23
CA LYS A 641 -19.01 18.08 27.41
C LYS A 641 -17.86 17.85 28.39
N PRO A 642 -16.79 18.67 28.33
CA PRO A 642 -15.80 18.69 29.40
C PRO A 642 -16.48 18.93 30.75
N GLY A 643 -16.19 18.06 31.72
CA GLY A 643 -16.82 18.07 33.04
C GLY A 643 -17.76 16.89 33.31
N ASP A 644 -18.43 16.35 32.29
CA ASP A 644 -19.30 15.17 32.42
C ASP A 644 -18.49 13.95 32.91
N ARG A 645 -19.11 12.99 33.62
CA ARG A 645 -18.47 11.72 34.00
C ARG A 645 -19.02 10.58 33.17
N VAL A 646 -18.14 9.77 32.58
CA VAL A 646 -18.49 8.67 31.66
C VAL A 646 -17.92 7.35 32.18
N LEU A 647 -18.67 6.26 32.04
CA LEU A 647 -18.20 4.92 32.40
C LEU A 647 -17.16 4.44 31.37
N CYS A 648 -15.96 4.07 31.82
CA CYS A 648 -14.87 3.60 30.97
C CYS A 648 -14.69 2.07 31.02
N ALA A 649 -13.80 1.54 30.18
CA ALA A 649 -13.52 0.11 30.05
C ALA A 649 -12.93 -0.55 31.32
N ASP A 650 -12.47 0.25 32.29
CA ASP A 650 -12.03 -0.20 33.61
C ASP A 650 -13.20 -0.41 34.59
N GLY A 651 -14.43 -0.14 34.15
CA GLY A 651 -15.65 -0.26 34.94
C GLY A 651 -15.89 0.89 35.91
N LYS A 652 -15.21 2.04 35.75
CA LYS A 652 -15.34 3.21 36.64
C LYS A 652 -15.75 4.47 35.87
N PHE A 653 -16.33 5.43 36.59
CA PHE A 653 -16.71 6.74 36.04
C PHE A 653 -15.54 7.73 36.05
N HIS A 654 -15.14 8.21 34.87
CA HIS A 654 -14.07 9.18 34.68
C HIS A 654 -14.58 10.53 34.18
N ARG A 655 -13.94 11.62 34.62
CA ARG A 655 -14.28 12.98 34.20
C ARG A 655 -13.72 13.29 32.82
N VAL A 656 -14.58 13.76 31.92
CA VAL A 656 -14.19 14.19 30.57
C VAL A 656 -13.41 15.51 30.65
N LYS A 657 -12.14 15.48 30.24
CA LYS A 657 -11.27 16.67 30.25
C LYS A 657 -11.40 17.52 28.98
N ARG A 658 -11.61 16.90 27.83
CA ARG A 658 -11.72 17.58 26.52
C ARG A 658 -12.55 16.76 25.54
N VAL A 659 -13.25 17.46 24.62
CA VAL A 659 -13.98 16.86 23.51
C VAL A 659 -13.32 17.25 22.19
N PHE A 660 -13.20 16.30 21.27
CA PHE A 660 -12.60 16.48 19.95
C PHE A 660 -13.64 16.26 18.85
N LYS A 661 -13.55 17.02 17.76
CA LYS A 661 -14.33 16.77 16.54
C LYS A 661 -13.37 16.42 15.40
N LYS A 662 -13.55 15.23 14.82
CA LYS A 662 -12.81 14.79 13.63
C LYS A 662 -13.81 14.53 12.50
N PRO A 663 -13.53 14.97 11.25
CA PRO A 663 -14.30 14.54 10.09
C PRO A 663 -14.27 13.03 9.95
N PHE A 664 -15.41 12.43 9.62
CA PHE A 664 -15.50 11.00 9.35
C PHE A 664 -14.70 10.64 8.10
N ASP A 665 -13.90 9.58 8.17
CA ASP A 665 -12.94 9.18 7.13
C ASP A 665 -13.48 8.12 6.15
N GLY A 666 -14.77 7.76 6.28
CA GLY A 666 -15.45 6.86 5.34
C GLY A 666 -15.33 5.36 5.68
N ARG A 667 -14.82 5.00 6.86
CA ARG A 667 -14.77 3.60 7.34
C ARG A 667 -16.17 2.94 7.35
N GLU A 668 -16.24 1.63 7.18
CA GLU A 668 -17.51 0.91 7.30
C GLU A 668 -18.04 0.94 8.75
N ILE A 669 -19.35 1.17 8.89
CA ILE A 669 -20.05 1.26 10.17
C ILE A 669 -21.01 0.09 10.32
N TYR A 670 -20.88 -0.61 11.44
CA TYR A 670 -21.69 -1.75 11.83
C TYR A 670 -22.67 -1.31 12.92
N GLU A 671 -23.93 -1.72 12.80
CA GLU A 671 -24.96 -1.51 13.82
C GLU A 671 -25.15 -2.78 14.63
N ILE A 672 -25.06 -2.67 15.96
CA ILE A 672 -25.29 -3.78 16.87
C ILE A 672 -26.80 -3.88 17.13
N LYS A 673 -27.43 -4.94 16.60
CA LYS A 673 -28.86 -5.23 16.79
C LYS A 673 -29.05 -6.13 18.00
N GLY A 674 -29.66 -5.60 19.07
CA GLY A 674 -30.02 -6.37 20.28
C GLY A 674 -29.73 -5.68 21.61
N GLY A 675 -28.87 -4.64 21.63
CA GLY A 675 -28.70 -3.76 22.77
C GLY A 675 -29.64 -2.56 22.68
N ILE A 676 -30.41 -2.30 23.73
CA ILE A 676 -31.07 -1.00 23.93
C ILE A 676 -30.20 -0.25 24.94
N PRO A 677 -29.58 0.90 24.59
CA PRO A 677 -29.69 1.63 23.31
C PRO A 677 -28.82 1.03 22.18
N LYS A 678 -29.23 1.26 20.92
CA LYS A 678 -28.48 0.81 19.74
C LYS A 678 -27.09 1.46 19.69
N ALA A 679 -26.06 0.67 19.43
CA ALA A 679 -24.69 1.15 19.24
C ALA A 679 -24.24 0.99 17.77
N ARG A 680 -23.52 2.00 17.26
CA ARG A 680 -22.89 1.96 15.94
C ARG A 680 -21.39 2.11 16.09
N VAL A 681 -20.68 1.16 15.52
CA VAL A 681 -19.23 0.99 15.67
C VAL A 681 -18.55 0.91 14.31
N THR A 682 -17.26 1.22 14.24
CA THR A 682 -16.45 0.92 13.06
C THR A 682 -16.23 -0.60 12.93
N HIS A 683 -15.97 -1.05 11.70
CA HIS A 683 -15.72 -2.47 11.37
C HIS A 683 -14.69 -3.20 12.26
N ASP A 684 -13.69 -2.48 12.73
CA ASP A 684 -12.56 -2.95 13.54
C ASP A 684 -12.73 -2.69 15.04
N HIS A 685 -13.90 -2.24 15.47
CA HIS A 685 -14.22 -2.09 16.89
C HIS A 685 -14.33 -3.47 17.54
N LEU A 686 -13.56 -3.71 18.61
CA LEU A 686 -13.64 -4.97 19.34
C LEU A 686 -14.90 -5.02 20.20
N LEU A 687 -15.65 -6.11 20.07
CA LEU A 687 -16.81 -6.43 20.88
C LEU A 687 -16.53 -7.69 21.69
N LEU A 688 -16.93 -7.68 22.95
CA LEU A 688 -16.81 -8.84 23.81
C LEU A 688 -17.89 -9.87 23.44
N THR A 689 -17.44 -11.04 23.02
CA THR A 689 -18.30 -12.17 22.64
C THR A 689 -18.02 -13.37 23.54
N LYS A 690 -18.84 -14.43 23.42
CA LYS A 690 -18.57 -15.73 24.09
C LYS A 690 -17.23 -16.37 23.68
N HIS A 691 -16.61 -15.89 22.59
CA HIS A 691 -15.31 -16.34 22.08
C HIS A 691 -14.18 -15.35 22.38
N GLY A 692 -14.40 -14.40 23.30
CA GLY A 692 -13.47 -13.31 23.60
C GLY A 692 -13.73 -12.06 22.75
N TRP A 693 -12.74 -11.16 22.72
CA TRP A 693 -12.81 -9.92 21.95
C TRP A 693 -12.67 -10.20 20.46
N LEU A 694 -13.68 -9.82 19.67
CA LEU A 694 -13.68 -9.95 18.21
C LEU A 694 -14.03 -8.62 17.55
N GLU A 695 -13.39 -8.31 16.43
CA GLU A 695 -13.74 -7.16 15.60
C GLU A 695 -15.17 -7.29 15.06
N ALA A 696 -15.89 -6.17 14.97
CA ALA A 696 -17.29 -6.15 14.54
C ALA A 696 -17.52 -6.83 13.18
N GLU A 697 -16.60 -6.71 12.23
CA GLU A 697 -16.70 -7.38 10.92
C GLU A 697 -16.57 -8.91 10.97
N ASN A 698 -15.93 -9.43 12.02
CA ASN A 698 -15.62 -10.84 12.19
C ASN A 698 -16.68 -11.59 13.01
N ILE A 699 -17.71 -10.89 13.52
CA ILE A 699 -18.81 -11.49 14.26
C ILE A 699 -19.80 -12.12 13.28
N ARG A 700 -19.84 -13.45 13.27
CA ARG A 700 -20.74 -14.24 12.41
C ARG A 700 -21.94 -14.85 13.13
N ASP A 701 -21.93 -14.82 14.46
CA ASP A 701 -22.90 -15.49 15.32
C ASP A 701 -23.60 -14.45 16.22
N THR A 702 -24.91 -14.57 16.43
CA THR A 702 -25.78 -13.50 16.98
C THR A 702 -25.68 -13.31 18.50
N SER A 703 -24.66 -13.88 19.16
CA SER A 703 -24.51 -13.85 20.63
C SER A 703 -23.40 -12.85 21.05
N ILE A 704 -23.79 -11.62 21.39
CA ILE A 704 -22.89 -10.61 22.00
C ILE A 704 -23.10 -10.65 23.52
N LEU A 705 -22.01 -10.70 24.31
CA LEU A 705 -22.08 -10.62 25.77
C LEU A 705 -22.17 -9.15 26.18
N VAL A 706 -23.39 -8.61 26.31
CA VAL A 706 -23.63 -7.25 26.81
C VAL A 706 -23.96 -7.32 28.30
N ARG A 707 -23.00 -7.68 29.15
CA ARG A 707 -23.14 -7.41 30.57
C ARG A 707 -21.78 -7.11 31.20
N PRO A 708 -21.44 -5.83 31.41
CA PRO A 708 -20.49 -5.52 32.48
C PRO A 708 -21.16 -5.92 33.81
N GLU A 709 -20.48 -6.76 34.60
CA GLU A 709 -20.74 -6.81 36.04
C GLU A 709 -20.38 -5.42 36.59
N ILE A 710 -21.41 -4.60 36.86
CA ILE A 710 -21.22 -3.35 37.59
C ILE A 710 -20.87 -3.76 39.03
N LYS A 711 -19.62 -3.51 39.43
CA LYS A 711 -19.10 -3.83 40.77
C LYS A 711 -19.29 -2.69 41.78
N GLU A 712 -20.19 -1.75 41.52
CA GLU A 712 -20.57 -0.74 42.50
C GLU A 712 -21.87 -1.18 43.20
N GLU A 713 -21.83 -1.25 44.53
CA GLU A 713 -23.02 -1.39 45.35
C GLU A 713 -23.97 -0.23 45.01
N ILE A 714 -25.19 -0.58 44.57
CA ILE A 714 -26.29 0.38 44.49
C ILE A 714 -26.55 0.83 45.93
N THR A 715 -26.10 2.03 46.26
CA THR A 715 -26.10 2.58 47.63
C THR A 715 -27.35 3.39 47.95
N GLU A 716 -28.35 3.40 47.06
CA GLU A 716 -29.66 4.00 47.34
C GLU A 716 -30.69 2.91 47.60
N GLU A 717 -31.32 2.97 48.78
CA GLU A 717 -32.45 2.10 49.13
C GLU A 717 -33.64 2.41 48.23
N PHE A 718 -34.12 1.40 47.51
CA PHE A 718 -35.34 1.50 46.71
C PHE A 718 -36.57 1.68 47.62
N PRO A 719 -37.61 2.41 47.18
CA PRO A 719 -38.83 2.55 47.96
C PRO A 719 -39.47 1.18 48.20
N GLU A 720 -39.75 0.85 49.48
CA GLU A 720 -40.34 -0.44 49.85
C GLU A 720 -41.78 -0.61 49.32
N GLU A 721 -42.45 0.49 48.99
CA GLU A 721 -43.85 0.51 48.54
C GLU A 721 -44.11 1.57 47.46
N ILE A 722 -44.99 1.26 46.50
CA ILE A 722 -45.57 2.26 45.59
C ILE A 722 -47.07 2.26 45.68
N THR A 723 -47.68 3.43 45.51
CA THR A 723 -49.13 3.55 45.43
C THR A 723 -49.55 3.75 43.98
N LEU A 724 -50.28 2.78 43.44
CA LEU A 724 -50.89 2.86 42.11
C LEU A 724 -52.28 3.47 42.22
N GLU A 725 -52.56 4.43 41.36
CA GLU A 725 -53.89 5.06 41.25
C GLU A 725 -54.37 5.01 39.80
N ILE A 726 -55.48 4.31 39.56
CA ILE A 726 -56.07 4.14 38.23
C ILE A 726 -57.59 4.34 38.33
N PHE A 727 -58.11 5.34 37.63
CA PHE A 727 -59.55 5.69 37.58
C PHE A 727 -60.24 5.78 38.96
N GLY A 728 -59.56 6.38 39.94
CA GLY A 728 -60.07 6.56 41.31
C GLY A 728 -59.90 5.35 42.24
N TYR A 729 -59.35 4.25 41.75
CA TYR A 729 -58.93 3.12 42.58
C TYR A 729 -57.47 3.29 42.99
N LYS A 730 -57.20 3.26 44.30
CA LYS A 730 -55.86 3.50 44.87
C LYS A 730 -55.40 2.28 45.67
N LYS A 731 -54.24 1.72 45.33
CA LYS A 731 -53.67 0.55 46.02
C LYS A 731 -52.17 0.68 46.18
N THR A 732 -51.71 0.53 47.41
CA THR A 732 -50.30 0.48 47.77
C THR A 732 -49.79 -0.95 47.68
N ILE A 733 -48.64 -1.15 47.04
CA ILE A 733 -48.05 -2.45 46.77
C ILE A 733 -46.61 -2.42 47.26
N LYS A 734 -46.23 -3.45 48.03
CA LYS A 734 -44.84 -3.70 48.43
C LYS A 734 -44.01 -4.13 47.23
N LEU A 735 -42.85 -3.51 47.10
CA LEU A 735 -41.89 -3.77 46.04
C LEU A 735 -40.85 -4.75 46.56
N ASP A 736 -41.05 -6.03 46.25
CA ASP A 736 -39.98 -7.01 46.43
C ASP A 736 -39.01 -7.01 45.24
N TYR A 737 -37.88 -7.67 45.43
CA TYR A 737 -36.81 -7.73 44.44
C TYR A 737 -37.27 -8.28 43.09
N GLU A 738 -38.12 -9.32 43.08
CA GLU A 738 -38.60 -9.92 41.84
C GLU A 738 -39.61 -9.02 41.12
N MET A 739 -40.43 -8.26 41.86
CA MET A 739 -41.31 -7.23 41.32
C MET A 739 -40.52 -6.07 40.69
N MET A 740 -39.45 -5.60 41.34
CA MET A 740 -38.56 -4.56 40.79
C MET A 740 -37.83 -5.00 39.54
N LYS A 741 -37.36 -6.24 39.56
CA LYS A 741 -36.75 -6.87 38.40
C LYS A 741 -37.74 -7.00 37.25
N ALA A 742 -38.99 -7.39 37.52
CA ALA A 742 -40.05 -7.46 36.51
C ALA A 742 -40.41 -6.07 35.93
N ILE A 743 -40.51 -5.03 36.76
CA ILE A 743 -40.69 -3.65 36.28
C ILE A 743 -39.49 -3.20 35.44
N GLY A 744 -38.26 -3.52 35.87
CA GLY A 744 -37.04 -3.29 35.11
C GLY A 744 -37.06 -3.98 33.74
N PHE A 745 -37.54 -5.22 33.65
CA PHE A 745 -37.75 -5.92 32.38
C PHE A 745 -38.81 -5.23 31.50
N ILE A 746 -39.94 -4.82 32.07
CA ILE A 746 -41.02 -4.15 31.33
C ILE A 746 -40.56 -2.78 30.78
N LEU A 747 -39.76 -2.04 31.56
CA LEU A 747 -39.17 -0.76 31.15
C LEU A 747 -38.06 -0.93 30.10
N ALA A 748 -37.24 -1.97 30.24
CA ALA A 748 -36.14 -2.26 29.32
C ALA A 748 -36.62 -2.79 27.96
N GLU A 749 -37.69 -3.60 27.94
CA GLU A 749 -38.18 -4.24 26.71
C GLU A 749 -39.34 -3.48 26.05
N GLY A 750 -40.05 -2.61 26.77
CA GLY A 750 -41.33 -2.04 26.32
C GLY A 750 -42.42 -3.12 26.22
N GLN A 751 -43.69 -2.77 26.44
CA GLN A 751 -44.78 -3.76 26.48
C GLN A 751 -44.77 -4.76 25.31
N LEU A 752 -44.68 -6.05 25.64
CA LEU A 752 -44.98 -7.18 24.75
C LEU A 752 -46.49 -7.27 24.54
N THR A 753 -47.01 -6.75 23.42
CA THR A 753 -48.29 -7.25 22.88
C THR A 753 -48.01 -8.15 21.68
N THR A 754 -48.16 -9.45 21.89
CA THR A 754 -48.25 -10.46 20.84
C THR A 754 -49.65 -10.43 20.23
N GLY A 755 -49.77 -10.10 18.95
CA GLY A 755 -51.00 -10.36 18.18
C GLY A 755 -51.52 -9.16 17.39
N LYS A 756 -51.84 -9.42 16.12
CA LYS A 756 -52.56 -8.50 15.23
C LYS A 756 -53.85 -8.02 15.91
N THR A 757 -54.01 -6.73 16.16
CA THR A 757 -55.34 -6.08 16.27
C THR A 757 -55.22 -4.55 16.16
N HIS A 758 -56.37 -3.94 15.88
CA HIS A 758 -56.58 -2.65 15.25
C HIS A 758 -56.23 -1.43 16.10
N LYS A 759 -56.05 -0.30 15.39
CA LYS A 759 -56.19 1.10 15.85
C LYS A 759 -56.87 1.24 17.23
N TYR A 760 -56.11 1.63 18.24
CA TYR A 760 -56.65 2.44 19.33
C TYR A 760 -55.72 3.62 19.60
N HIS A 761 -56.29 4.82 19.44
CA HIS A 761 -55.70 6.09 19.79
C HIS A 761 -55.61 6.24 21.32
N ASN A 762 -54.57 6.94 21.78
CA ASN A 762 -54.45 7.62 23.07
C ASN A 762 -54.83 6.84 24.34
N GLN A 763 -53.87 6.12 24.92
CA GLN A 763 -53.89 5.83 26.35
C GLN A 763 -52.48 6.00 26.93
N SER A 764 -52.28 7.04 27.74
CA SER A 764 -51.05 7.33 28.46
C SER A 764 -51.08 6.69 29.86
N VAL A 765 -50.10 5.85 30.17
CA VAL A 765 -49.85 5.37 31.53
C VAL A 765 -48.90 6.38 32.20
N VAL A 766 -49.33 6.98 33.30
CA VAL A 766 -48.51 7.91 34.09
C VAL A 766 -48.13 7.21 35.39
N VAL A 767 -46.83 6.96 35.58
CA VAL A 767 -46.28 6.47 36.84
C VAL A 767 -45.64 7.65 37.55
N ARG A 768 -46.14 8.01 38.73
CA ARG A 768 -45.58 9.08 39.57
C ARG A 768 -44.76 8.44 40.69
N ILE A 769 -43.48 8.72 40.71
CA ILE A 769 -42.56 8.28 41.76
C ILE A 769 -42.12 9.55 42.50
N ASN A 770 -42.64 9.72 43.71
CA ASN A 770 -42.48 10.86 44.61
C ASN A 770 -43.06 12.22 44.15
N PRO A 771 -43.71 12.99 45.04
CA PRO A 771 -44.45 14.22 44.67
C PRO A 771 -43.55 15.43 44.37
N GLU A 772 -42.23 15.37 44.56
CA GLU A 772 -41.33 16.52 44.38
C GLU A 772 -40.38 16.43 43.17
N VAL A 773 -40.41 15.34 42.39
CA VAL A 773 -39.45 15.17 41.27
C VAL A 773 -40.18 14.76 39.98
N THR A 774 -40.28 15.75 39.09
CA THR A 774 -40.35 15.68 37.61
C THR A 774 -41.38 14.72 36.95
N GLU A 775 -42.47 15.29 36.42
CA GLU A 775 -43.35 14.61 35.43
C GLU A 775 -42.58 14.35 34.12
N TYR A 776 -42.41 13.09 33.72
CA TYR A 776 -42.00 12.76 32.35
C TYR A 776 -43.24 12.52 31.47
N LYS A 777 -43.53 13.46 30.57
CA LYS A 777 -44.47 13.27 29.46
C LYS A 777 -43.68 12.98 28.18
N TRP A 778 -43.89 11.79 27.62
CA TRP A 778 -43.34 11.42 26.32
C TRP A 778 -44.25 11.97 25.22
N PHE A 779 -43.85 13.08 24.60
CA PHE A 779 -44.34 13.45 23.27
C PHE A 779 -43.31 13.06 22.23
N LYS A 780 -43.82 12.55 21.11
CA LYS A 780 -43.04 12.16 19.94
C LYS A 780 -43.10 13.32 18.94
N GLU A 781 -41.95 13.91 18.62
CA GLU A 781 -41.71 14.50 17.30
C GLU A 781 -40.65 13.67 16.59
#